data_AF-A0A7C1WKR4-F1
#
_entry.id   AF-A0A7C1WKR4-F1
#
_cell.length_a   1.000
_cell.length_b   1.000
_cell.length_c   1.000
_cell.angle_alpha   90.00
_cell.angle_beta   90.00
_cell.angle_gamma   90.00
#
_symmetry.space_group_name_H-M   'P 1'
#
loop_
_entity.id
_entity.type
_entity.pdbx_description
1 polymer ?
#
loop_
_entity_poly.entity_id
_entity_poly.type
_entity_poly.pdbx_seq_one_letter_code
_entity_poly.pdbx_strand_id
1 'polypeptide(L)'
;MSPGRVDPKLLLVLLSVAAVGWLIWSDLERTSPGPISRTHAAVAELRGSDGCEACHGTGADGMPNACKACHDEVAHDFEAVEGLHGLLDAKLAGDCGACHVEHHGLSFPLVTERSFELAGARGPEDFDHAVLEFELVGRHAELGCAECHEHADDPLLVEGTHRFVGFTQDCASCHEDPHEGRMVRGCAECHGQERPFEEVASFEHETVSLEGAHAGLSCSECHPAEGIHSVIELGATSDVTERGCEDCHESEHSPDFLASAGGCATCHAASDGDFGGHAERMPIASHAASGFALEAPHADLECAACHARAPASFEERFPGRSADACAVCHEDPHAGEFAPRACLECHARDAFRPSLFDVRDHDQTAFPLLDSHRDADCVACHERAQDDAPAEFWNTPTDCAACHADAHIGKLVASEAIPDPRDCSVCHRPTHFADVLGGPDAPLDREGGRDDRLPFLHDRDTAFALRGEHRDAACSACHPEHLRANEAGRRFGFAQRLGNAQALPPAARPVERDFTNCASCHIDPHWGVFDAVRGGCASCHTEDSFAAAADDFEHARSGFELTGAHARAECASCHPAVASPPEGARPFARASEVFPGPKDDCSTCHADPHGGAFRNATSELARESGGCARCHTTESFHDLANPFDHLAWTGYPLSPEHAELACVACHVPKERVARYLGGDPAVGISTHGPVAGRSCEDCHLDPHAGQFEDSPRGSDCARCHLDEGGLGFDHDRDSRFALDETHAKLSCDACHLPWPMADGSQVVRYRPLGTTCEACHGPVGRGRGEGGGR
;
A
#
# COMPACT_ATOMS: atom_id res chain seq x y z
N MET A 1 -80.10 -71.06 30.00
CA MET A 1 -79.00 -71.09 30.98
C MET A 1 -78.50 -69.66 31.10
N SER A 2 -78.82 -68.96 32.19
CA SER A 2 -78.40 -67.56 32.38
C SER A 2 -76.91 -67.51 32.74
N PRO A 3 -76.11 -66.67 32.07
CA PRO A 3 -74.69 -66.52 32.41
C PRO A 3 -74.59 -65.85 33.79
N GLY A 4 -73.84 -66.49 34.68
CA GLY A 4 -73.61 -66.01 36.05
C GLY A 4 -72.93 -64.64 36.04
N ARG A 5 -73.50 -63.69 36.79
CA ARG A 5 -72.87 -62.39 37.03
C ARG A 5 -71.62 -62.60 37.87
N VAL A 6 -70.46 -62.25 37.31
CA VAL A 6 -69.18 -62.25 38.03
C VAL A 6 -69.22 -61.14 39.09
N ASP A 7 -68.77 -61.44 40.31
CA ASP A 7 -68.72 -60.46 41.41
C ASP A 7 -67.80 -59.29 41.03
N PRO A 8 -68.29 -58.04 41.02
CA PRO A 8 -67.50 -56.87 40.65
C PRO A 8 -66.27 -56.67 41.53
N LYS A 9 -66.25 -57.18 42.77
CA LYS A 9 -65.06 -57.15 43.64
C LYS A 9 -63.97 -58.08 43.12
N LEU A 10 -64.34 -59.25 42.61
CA LEU A 10 -63.41 -60.20 42.01
C LEU A 10 -62.81 -59.62 40.72
N LEU A 11 -63.63 -58.91 39.94
CA LEU A 11 -63.20 -58.23 38.72
C LEU A 11 -62.19 -57.12 39.01
N LEU A 12 -62.41 -56.34 40.08
CA LEU A 12 -61.50 -55.28 40.52
C LEU A 12 -60.16 -55.82 41.03
N VAL A 13 -60.19 -56.93 41.78
CA VAL A 13 -58.96 -57.62 42.22
C VAL A 13 -58.18 -58.17 41.02
N LEU A 14 -58.86 -58.80 40.06
CA LEU A 14 -58.21 -59.33 38.85
C LEU A 14 -57.62 -58.21 37.99
N LEU A 15 -58.31 -57.08 37.83
CA LEU A 15 -57.79 -55.92 37.10
C LEU A 15 -56.60 -55.28 37.84
N SER A 16 -56.63 -55.22 39.17
CA SER A 16 -55.52 -54.68 39.95
C SER A 16 -54.29 -55.58 39.89
N VAL A 17 -54.47 -56.90 39.97
CA VAL A 17 -53.38 -57.87 39.80
C VAL A 17 -52.84 -57.86 38.38
N ALA A 18 -53.69 -57.71 37.36
CA ALA A 18 -53.25 -57.55 35.98
C ALA A 18 -52.49 -56.24 35.75
N ALA A 19 -52.93 -55.13 36.36
CA ALA A 19 -52.24 -53.84 36.27
C ALA A 19 -50.88 -53.87 36.98
N VAL A 20 -50.80 -54.45 38.18
CA VAL A 20 -49.53 -54.63 38.89
C VAL A 20 -48.62 -55.60 38.14
N GLY A 21 -49.17 -56.69 37.60
CA GLY A 21 -48.44 -57.62 36.75
C GLY A 21 -47.90 -56.97 35.48
N TRP A 22 -48.68 -56.08 34.86
CA TRP A 22 -48.26 -55.30 33.69
C TRP A 22 -47.18 -54.27 34.04
N LEU A 23 -47.27 -53.60 35.19
CA LEU A 23 -46.24 -52.68 35.66
C LEU A 23 -44.93 -53.41 35.99
N ILE A 24 -45.00 -54.58 36.65
CA ILE A 24 -43.82 -55.41 36.92
C ILE A 24 -43.22 -55.92 35.61
N TRP A 25 -44.04 -56.36 34.66
CA TRP A 25 -43.56 -56.80 33.35
C TRP A 25 -42.93 -55.64 32.56
N SER A 26 -43.54 -54.46 32.56
CA SER A 26 -43.01 -53.26 31.91
C SER A 26 -41.71 -52.76 32.55
N ASP A 27 -41.54 -52.92 33.87
CA ASP A 27 -40.31 -52.55 34.58
C ASP A 27 -39.19 -53.57 34.31
N LEU A 28 -39.52 -54.86 34.25
CA LEU A 28 -38.60 -55.92 33.83
C LEU A 28 -38.19 -55.82 32.34
N GLU A 29 -38.98 -55.14 31.51
CA GLU A 29 -38.67 -54.85 30.11
C GLU A 29 -37.93 -53.51 29.89
N ARG A 30 -37.76 -52.67 30.92
CA ARG A 30 -36.91 -51.46 30.81
C ARG A 30 -35.44 -51.86 30.83
N THR A 31 -34.83 -51.90 29.65
CA THR A 31 -33.41 -52.26 29.45
C THR A 31 -32.44 -51.08 29.59
N SER A 32 -32.91 -49.82 29.68
CA SER A 32 -32.06 -48.63 29.82
C SER A 32 -32.71 -47.51 30.66
N PRO A 33 -31.93 -46.75 31.46
CA PRO A 33 -32.41 -45.59 32.22
C PRO A 33 -32.95 -44.43 31.35
N GLY A 34 -32.47 -44.30 30.11
CA GLY A 34 -32.80 -43.22 29.18
C GLY A 34 -32.00 -43.30 27.86
N PRO A 35 -32.31 -42.48 26.84
CA PRO A 35 -31.56 -42.46 25.59
C PRO A 35 -30.14 -41.98 25.81
N ILE A 36 -29.18 -42.60 25.14
CA ILE A 36 -27.79 -42.15 25.14
C ILE A 36 -27.59 -40.89 24.27
N SER A 37 -26.47 -40.21 24.44
CA SER A 37 -26.04 -39.00 23.74
C SER A 37 -25.96 -39.22 22.22
N ARG A 38 -26.03 -38.14 21.42
CA ARG A 38 -25.97 -38.22 19.95
C ARG A 38 -24.69 -38.89 19.46
N THR A 39 -23.56 -38.62 20.11
CA THR A 39 -22.25 -39.16 19.73
C THR A 39 -22.23 -40.68 19.84
N HIS A 40 -22.60 -41.26 20.99
CA HIS A 40 -22.66 -42.71 21.13
C HIS A 40 -23.82 -43.35 20.37
N ALA A 41 -24.96 -42.64 20.24
CA ALA A 41 -26.07 -43.10 19.40
C ALA A 41 -25.72 -43.14 17.90
N ALA A 42 -24.66 -42.45 17.45
CA ALA A 42 -24.19 -42.53 16.06
C ALA A 42 -23.54 -43.89 15.75
N VAL A 43 -22.94 -44.55 16.74
CA VAL A 43 -22.29 -45.86 16.62
C VAL A 43 -23.35 -46.97 16.56
N ALA A 44 -23.38 -47.73 15.47
CA ALA A 44 -24.44 -48.69 15.19
C ALA A 44 -24.48 -49.85 16.20
N GLU A 45 -23.32 -50.27 16.69
CA GLU A 45 -23.08 -51.36 17.64
C GLU A 45 -23.60 -51.03 19.04
N LEU A 46 -23.72 -49.75 19.37
CA LEU A 46 -24.23 -49.26 20.66
C LEU A 46 -25.74 -49.03 20.65
N ARG A 47 -26.42 -49.24 19.50
CA ARG A 47 -27.87 -49.04 19.37
C ARG A 47 -28.66 -50.26 19.82
N GLY A 48 -29.47 -50.10 20.86
CA GLY A 48 -30.46 -51.10 21.31
C GLY A 48 -30.08 -51.82 22.59
N SER A 49 -30.85 -52.84 22.96
CA SER A 49 -30.67 -53.58 24.23
C SER A 49 -29.39 -54.40 24.31
N ASP A 50 -28.81 -54.75 23.16
CA ASP A 50 -27.67 -55.67 23.09
C ASP A 50 -26.32 -54.92 23.24
N GLY A 51 -26.33 -53.58 23.08
CA GLY A 51 -25.15 -52.71 23.25
C GLY A 51 -24.85 -52.31 24.70
N CYS A 52 -25.72 -52.64 25.66
CA CYS A 52 -25.54 -52.26 27.06
C CYS A 52 -24.24 -52.83 27.66
N GLU A 53 -23.90 -54.07 27.30
CA GLU A 53 -22.68 -54.73 27.76
C GLU A 53 -21.41 -54.06 27.22
N ALA A 54 -21.47 -53.44 26.03
CA ALA A 54 -20.34 -52.76 25.42
C ALA A 54 -19.90 -51.52 26.22
N CYS A 55 -20.84 -50.83 26.89
CA CYS A 55 -20.52 -49.67 27.74
C CYS A 55 -20.33 -50.05 29.22
N HIS A 56 -21.06 -51.04 29.73
CA HIS A 56 -21.00 -51.44 31.14
C HIS A 56 -19.92 -52.49 31.46
N GLY A 57 -19.41 -53.18 30.44
CA GLY A 57 -18.48 -54.31 30.56
C GLY A 57 -19.11 -55.57 31.17
N THR A 58 -18.30 -56.61 31.35
CA THR A 58 -18.69 -57.84 32.07
C THR A 58 -17.75 -58.16 33.23
N GLY A 59 -18.29 -58.74 34.30
CA GLY A 59 -17.48 -59.29 35.38
C GLY A 59 -16.67 -58.24 36.16
N ALA A 60 -15.36 -58.47 36.27
CA ALA A 60 -14.46 -57.65 37.09
C ALA A 60 -13.88 -56.42 36.37
N ASP A 61 -14.04 -56.32 35.05
CA ASP A 61 -13.43 -55.26 34.24
C ASP A 61 -14.19 -53.92 34.37
N GLY A 62 -15.50 -53.96 34.61
CA GLY A 62 -16.34 -52.79 34.90
C GLY A 62 -16.43 -51.76 33.77
N MET A 63 -17.32 -50.77 33.95
CA MET A 63 -17.59 -49.70 32.99
C MET A 63 -16.34 -48.87 32.60
N PRO A 64 -15.42 -48.49 33.51
CA PRO A 64 -14.26 -47.68 33.14
C PRO A 64 -13.35 -48.32 32.08
N ASN A 65 -13.15 -49.64 32.14
CA ASN A 65 -12.35 -50.34 31.14
C ASN A 65 -13.11 -50.54 29.82
N ALA A 66 -14.43 -50.70 29.88
CA ALA A 66 -15.28 -50.77 28.70
C ALA A 66 -15.24 -49.45 27.89
N CYS A 67 -15.29 -48.29 28.56
CA CYS A 67 -15.12 -47.00 27.91
C CYS A 67 -13.74 -46.86 27.23
N LYS A 68 -12.66 -47.20 27.94
CA LYS A 68 -11.29 -47.11 27.42
C LYS A 68 -11.02 -48.04 26.23
N ALA A 69 -11.77 -49.13 26.09
CA ALA A 69 -11.61 -50.05 24.96
C ALA A 69 -12.07 -49.46 23.61
N CYS A 70 -12.83 -48.36 23.62
CA CYS A 70 -13.21 -47.62 22.41
C CYS A 70 -12.62 -46.20 22.38
N HIS A 71 -12.24 -45.64 23.54
CA HIS A 71 -11.60 -44.34 23.64
C HIS A 71 -10.09 -44.50 23.83
N ASP A 72 -9.41 -44.95 22.78
CA ASP A 72 -7.99 -45.33 22.81
C ASP A 72 -7.08 -44.17 23.27
N GLU A 73 -7.36 -42.93 22.87
CA GLU A 73 -6.61 -41.75 23.34
C GLU A 73 -6.76 -41.52 24.85
N VAL A 74 -7.98 -41.66 25.36
CA VAL A 74 -8.24 -41.52 26.80
C VAL A 74 -7.59 -42.69 27.56
N ALA A 75 -7.61 -43.89 26.99
CA ALA A 75 -6.88 -45.02 27.54
C ALA A 75 -5.38 -44.75 27.59
N HIS A 76 -4.83 -44.15 26.53
CA HIS A 76 -3.44 -43.74 26.45
C HIS A 76 -3.08 -42.70 27.51
N ASP A 77 -3.89 -41.63 27.70
CA ASP A 77 -3.70 -40.63 28.76
C ASP A 77 -3.52 -41.30 30.14
N PHE A 78 -4.38 -42.27 30.46
CA PHE A 78 -4.29 -43.02 31.72
C PHE A 78 -3.04 -43.91 31.84
N GLU A 79 -2.61 -44.53 30.74
CA GLU A 79 -1.43 -45.42 30.71
C GLU A 79 -0.11 -44.64 30.75
N ALA A 80 -0.03 -43.53 30.02
CA ALA A 80 1.10 -42.62 29.97
C ALA A 80 1.20 -41.72 31.21
N VAL A 81 0.08 -41.54 31.93
CA VAL A 81 -0.05 -40.54 33.01
C VAL A 81 0.18 -39.13 32.46
N GLU A 82 -0.44 -38.87 31.31
CA GLU A 82 -0.35 -37.63 30.54
C GLU A 82 -1.76 -37.11 30.24
N GLY A 83 -1.86 -35.84 29.85
CA GLY A 83 -3.13 -35.19 29.58
C GLY A 83 -4.04 -35.07 30.82
N LEU A 84 -5.25 -34.54 30.63
CA LEU A 84 -6.15 -34.29 31.76
C LEU A 84 -6.53 -35.59 32.45
N HIS A 85 -6.87 -36.62 31.69
CA HIS A 85 -7.37 -37.88 32.24
C HIS A 85 -6.30 -38.64 33.02
N GLY A 86 -5.05 -38.65 32.56
CA GLY A 86 -3.93 -39.29 33.24
C GLY A 86 -3.59 -38.66 34.58
N LEU A 87 -3.85 -37.35 34.73
CA LEU A 87 -3.55 -36.57 35.94
C LEU A 87 -4.72 -36.52 36.95
N LEU A 88 -5.87 -37.13 36.66
CA LEU A 88 -7.02 -37.14 37.58
C LEU A 88 -6.74 -37.92 38.87
N ASP A 89 -7.37 -37.50 39.97
CA ASP A 89 -7.38 -38.28 41.21
C ASP A 89 -7.94 -39.69 40.97
N ALA A 90 -7.34 -40.69 41.63
CA ALA A 90 -7.67 -42.10 41.45
C ALA A 90 -9.15 -42.44 41.67
N LYS A 91 -9.87 -41.64 42.48
CA LYS A 91 -11.31 -41.81 42.70
C LYS A 91 -12.14 -41.32 41.51
N LEU A 92 -11.74 -40.23 40.86
CA LEU A 92 -12.41 -39.73 39.65
C LEU A 92 -12.02 -40.55 38.41
N ALA A 93 -10.76 -40.97 38.32
CA ALA A 93 -10.26 -41.80 37.22
C ALA A 93 -11.04 -43.13 37.04
N GLY A 94 -11.61 -43.66 38.13
CA GLY A 94 -12.43 -44.87 38.11
C GLY A 94 -13.94 -44.63 37.92
N ASP A 95 -14.38 -43.39 37.76
CA ASP A 95 -15.80 -43.02 37.69
C ASP A 95 -16.06 -42.02 36.55
N CYS A 96 -15.82 -42.48 35.31
CA CYS A 96 -15.97 -41.65 34.11
C CYS A 96 -17.35 -40.98 34.03
N GLY A 97 -18.40 -41.66 34.50
CA GLY A 97 -19.78 -41.15 34.50
C GLY A 97 -20.04 -39.98 35.46
N ALA A 98 -19.11 -39.66 36.37
CA ALA A 98 -19.22 -38.47 37.21
C ALA A 98 -18.96 -37.18 36.42
N CYS A 99 -18.07 -37.24 35.42
CA CYS A 99 -17.71 -36.15 34.53
C CYS A 99 -18.43 -36.24 33.18
N HIS A 100 -18.56 -37.45 32.61
CA HIS A 100 -19.16 -37.72 31.31
C HIS A 100 -20.47 -38.49 31.46
N VAL A 101 -21.51 -37.75 31.86
CA VAL A 101 -22.80 -38.37 32.19
C VAL A 101 -23.55 -38.78 30.93
N GLU A 102 -23.92 -40.05 30.87
CA GLU A 102 -24.69 -40.65 29.78
C GLU A 102 -26.13 -40.96 30.21
N HIS A 103 -27.02 -41.29 29.26
CA HIS A 103 -28.45 -41.55 29.42
C HIS A 103 -29.34 -40.32 29.66
N HIS A 104 -28.81 -39.11 29.43
CA HIS A 104 -29.55 -37.86 29.58
C HIS A 104 -30.23 -37.36 28.28
N GLY A 105 -30.19 -38.17 27.22
CA GLY A 105 -30.85 -37.90 25.95
C GLY A 105 -29.89 -37.44 24.85
N LEU A 106 -30.39 -37.49 23.61
CA LEU A 106 -29.59 -37.24 22.40
C LEU A 106 -28.96 -35.84 22.36
N SER A 107 -29.56 -34.84 22.99
CA SER A 107 -29.06 -33.46 22.97
C SER A 107 -28.21 -33.11 24.19
N PHE A 108 -27.92 -34.07 25.07
CA PHE A 108 -27.11 -33.81 26.25
C PHE A 108 -25.62 -33.84 25.90
N PRO A 109 -24.84 -32.77 26.18
CA PRO A 109 -23.41 -32.77 25.94
C PRO A 109 -22.69 -33.66 26.96
N LEU A 110 -21.80 -34.53 26.48
CA LEU A 110 -21.00 -35.42 27.36
C LEU A 110 -19.90 -34.68 28.12
N VAL A 111 -19.46 -33.52 27.62
CA VAL A 111 -18.54 -32.62 28.32
C VAL A 111 -19.34 -31.37 28.68
N THR A 112 -19.46 -31.10 29.97
CA THR A 112 -20.28 -30.03 30.52
C THR A 112 -19.45 -29.13 31.44
N GLU A 113 -19.99 -27.99 31.88
CA GLU A 113 -19.35 -27.17 32.93
C GLU A 113 -18.96 -28.01 34.15
N ARG A 114 -19.79 -28.97 34.54
CA ARG A 114 -19.50 -29.89 35.65
C ARG A 114 -18.24 -30.74 35.40
N SER A 115 -17.95 -31.11 34.16
CA SER A 115 -16.74 -31.85 33.81
C SER A 115 -15.49 -31.00 34.11
N PHE A 116 -15.55 -29.70 33.78
CA PHE A 116 -14.49 -28.73 34.11
C PHE A 116 -14.41 -28.43 35.62
N GLU A 117 -15.56 -28.32 36.30
CA GLU A 117 -15.62 -28.17 37.76
C GLU A 117 -14.93 -29.31 38.50
N LEU A 118 -15.19 -30.55 38.08
CA LEU A 118 -14.57 -31.74 38.67
C LEU A 118 -13.08 -31.85 38.31
N ALA A 119 -12.66 -31.26 37.20
CA ALA A 119 -11.26 -31.11 36.81
C ALA A 119 -10.54 -29.94 37.51
N GLY A 120 -11.23 -29.19 38.38
CA GLY A 120 -10.63 -28.13 39.20
C GLY A 120 -10.75 -26.70 38.65
N ALA A 121 -11.45 -26.50 37.53
CA ALA A 121 -11.79 -25.18 37.01
C ALA A 121 -13.15 -24.71 37.54
N ARG A 122 -13.54 -23.44 37.36
CA ARG A 122 -14.91 -22.98 37.71
C ARG A 122 -15.90 -23.07 36.54
N GLY A 123 -15.37 -23.37 35.36
CA GLY A 123 -16.04 -23.38 34.08
C GLY A 123 -14.99 -23.55 32.97
N PRO A 124 -15.40 -23.75 31.71
CA PRO A 124 -14.49 -23.93 30.58
C PRO A 124 -13.57 -22.71 30.38
N GLU A 125 -14.06 -21.49 30.62
CA GLU A 125 -13.29 -20.25 30.50
C GLU A 125 -12.21 -20.05 31.58
N ASP A 126 -12.35 -20.74 32.71
CA ASP A 126 -11.43 -20.68 33.85
C ASP A 126 -10.46 -21.88 33.86
N PHE A 127 -10.45 -22.70 32.80
CA PHE A 127 -9.58 -23.86 32.71
C PHE A 127 -8.13 -23.45 32.42
N ASP A 128 -7.26 -23.64 33.42
CA ASP A 128 -5.84 -23.34 33.32
C ASP A 128 -5.08 -24.53 32.70
N HIS A 129 -4.49 -24.33 31.51
CA HIS A 129 -3.72 -25.37 30.83
C HIS A 129 -2.41 -25.74 31.55
N ALA A 130 -1.94 -24.91 32.49
CA ALA A 130 -0.79 -25.22 33.33
C ALA A 130 -1.01 -26.48 34.18
N VAL A 131 -2.26 -26.88 34.45
CA VAL A 131 -2.56 -28.14 35.14
C VAL A 131 -2.13 -29.38 34.33
N LEU A 132 -1.95 -29.22 33.02
CA LEU A 132 -1.52 -30.26 32.08
C LEU A 132 -0.04 -30.14 31.72
N GLU A 133 0.72 -29.31 32.43
CA GLU A 133 2.08 -28.89 32.03
C GLU A 133 2.11 -28.24 30.64
N PHE A 134 0.96 -27.75 30.16
CA PHE A 134 0.82 -27.02 28.91
C PHE A 134 0.68 -25.52 29.24
N GLU A 135 1.80 -24.84 29.38
CA GLU A 135 1.83 -23.40 29.66
C GLU A 135 1.48 -22.57 28.41
N LEU A 136 0.39 -21.82 28.47
CA LEU A 136 0.06 -20.78 27.48
C LEU A 136 0.80 -19.49 27.87
N VAL A 137 1.86 -19.16 27.14
CA VAL A 137 2.69 -17.95 27.39
C VAL A 137 2.69 -17.02 26.18
N GLY A 138 3.02 -15.75 26.42
CA GLY A 138 3.04 -14.73 25.39
C GLY A 138 1.68 -14.59 24.69
N ARG A 139 1.70 -14.58 23.35
CA ARG A 139 0.50 -14.39 22.52
C ARG A 139 -0.50 -15.55 22.65
N HIS A 140 -0.06 -16.76 22.99
CA HIS A 140 -0.93 -17.93 23.14
C HIS A 140 -1.89 -17.81 24.34
N ALA A 141 -1.54 -17.00 25.36
CA ALA A 141 -2.41 -16.75 26.52
C ALA A 141 -3.64 -15.87 26.18
N GLU A 142 -3.65 -15.22 25.02
CA GLU A 142 -4.76 -14.36 24.57
C GLU A 142 -5.79 -15.09 23.70
N LEU A 143 -5.52 -16.34 23.31
CA LEU A 143 -6.35 -17.10 22.38
C LEU A 143 -7.59 -17.71 23.07
N GLY A 144 -8.72 -17.72 22.36
CA GLY A 144 -9.92 -18.46 22.74
C GLY A 144 -9.80 -19.96 22.44
N CYS A 145 -10.60 -20.78 23.13
CA CYS A 145 -10.49 -22.25 23.04
C CYS A 145 -10.60 -22.78 21.60
N ALA A 146 -11.53 -22.25 20.80
CA ALA A 146 -11.77 -22.68 19.42
C ALA A 146 -10.65 -22.29 18.44
N GLU A 147 -9.74 -21.38 18.83
CA GLU A 147 -8.61 -20.99 17.98
C GLU A 147 -7.53 -22.08 17.92
N CYS A 148 -7.43 -22.91 18.96
CA CYS A 148 -6.58 -24.10 18.96
C CYS A 148 -7.40 -25.38 18.79
N HIS A 149 -8.57 -25.46 19.41
CA HIS A 149 -9.46 -26.61 19.37
C HIS A 149 -10.61 -26.38 18.38
N GLU A 150 -10.34 -26.57 17.08
CA GLU A 150 -11.29 -26.31 15.98
C GLU A 150 -12.71 -26.88 16.23
N HIS A 151 -12.79 -28.05 16.84
CA HIS A 151 -14.05 -28.76 17.12
C HIS A 151 -14.61 -28.58 18.53
N ALA A 152 -14.11 -27.59 19.30
CA ALA A 152 -14.49 -27.33 20.68
C ALA A 152 -16.02 -27.25 20.86
N ASP A 153 -16.70 -26.59 19.92
CA ASP A 153 -18.13 -26.28 19.97
C ASP A 153 -19.00 -27.21 19.11
N ASP A 154 -18.39 -28.18 18.41
CA ASP A 154 -19.11 -29.03 17.47
C ASP A 154 -20.07 -30.00 18.18
N PRO A 155 -21.36 -30.08 17.79
CA PRO A 155 -22.34 -30.93 18.46
C PRO A 155 -22.13 -32.44 18.20
N LEU A 156 -21.45 -32.79 17.10
CA LEU A 156 -21.07 -34.16 16.75
C LEU A 156 -19.71 -34.10 16.06
N LEU A 157 -18.78 -34.91 16.53
CA LEU A 157 -17.45 -35.02 15.92
C LEU A 157 -17.49 -35.97 14.73
N VAL A 158 -16.73 -35.63 13.69
CA VAL A 158 -16.46 -36.56 12.59
C VAL A 158 -15.50 -37.63 13.10
N GLU A 159 -15.67 -38.87 12.65
CA GLU A 159 -14.78 -39.97 13.02
C GLU A 159 -13.31 -39.61 12.70
N GLY A 160 -12.43 -39.78 13.69
CA GLY A 160 -11.01 -39.39 13.60
C GLY A 160 -10.70 -37.93 13.93
N THR A 161 -11.69 -37.14 14.36
CA THR A 161 -11.47 -35.78 14.89
C THR A 161 -11.58 -35.75 16.41
N HIS A 162 -10.85 -34.83 17.03
CA HIS A 162 -10.79 -34.69 18.48
C HIS A 162 -11.35 -33.34 18.91
N ARG A 163 -11.96 -33.30 20.10
CA ARG A 163 -12.47 -32.03 20.66
C ARG A 163 -11.37 -31.25 21.38
N PHE A 164 -10.80 -31.83 22.44
CA PHE A 164 -9.82 -31.15 23.31
C PHE A 164 -8.50 -31.91 23.48
N VAL A 165 -8.33 -33.06 22.82
CA VAL A 165 -7.15 -33.93 22.96
C VAL A 165 -6.33 -33.92 21.67
N GLY A 166 -5.02 -34.16 21.76
CA GLY A 166 -4.15 -34.39 20.60
C GLY A 166 -3.05 -33.37 20.35
N PHE A 167 -2.98 -32.28 21.13
CA PHE A 167 -1.89 -31.29 21.02
C PHE A 167 -0.77 -31.53 22.03
N THR A 168 0.45 -31.15 21.66
CA THR A 168 1.64 -31.17 22.53
C THR A 168 2.23 -29.75 22.59
N GLN A 169 3.13 -29.46 23.54
CA GLN A 169 3.81 -28.14 23.57
C GLN A 169 4.93 -28.00 22.52
N ASP A 170 5.07 -28.95 21.60
CA ASP A 170 5.94 -28.80 20.44
C ASP A 170 5.34 -27.79 19.45
N CYS A 171 6.09 -26.77 19.06
CA CYS A 171 5.61 -25.72 18.15
C CYS A 171 5.08 -26.31 16.84
N ALA A 172 5.71 -27.38 16.33
CA ALA A 172 5.33 -28.04 15.09
C ALA A 172 4.05 -28.89 15.21
N SER A 173 3.52 -29.12 16.42
CA SER A 173 2.22 -29.79 16.58
C SER A 173 1.05 -28.90 16.17
N CYS A 174 1.25 -27.59 16.12
CA CYS A 174 0.22 -26.61 15.76
C CYS A 174 0.64 -25.70 14.59
N HIS A 175 1.94 -25.42 14.44
CA HIS A 175 2.47 -24.59 13.37
C HIS A 175 3.14 -25.41 12.29
N GLU A 176 2.94 -25.00 11.02
CA GLU A 176 3.68 -25.58 9.90
C GLU A 176 5.16 -25.20 10.01
N ASP A 177 6.05 -26.19 10.00
CA ASP A 177 7.49 -25.98 10.07
C ASP A 177 8.06 -25.62 8.69
N PRO A 178 8.46 -24.35 8.44
CA PRO A 178 9.05 -23.95 7.16
C PRO A 178 10.44 -24.55 6.91
N HIS A 179 11.07 -25.14 7.94
CA HIS A 179 12.35 -25.83 7.82
C HIS A 179 12.21 -27.30 7.40
N GLU A 180 10.98 -27.81 7.29
CA GLU A 180 10.67 -29.19 6.89
C GLU A 180 11.37 -30.24 7.78
N GLY A 181 11.48 -29.99 9.09
CA GLY A 181 12.11 -30.86 10.07
C GLY A 181 13.64 -30.91 9.99
N ARG A 182 14.26 -30.05 9.19
CA ARG A 182 15.74 -30.01 9.03
C ARG A 182 16.43 -29.20 10.13
N MET A 183 15.69 -28.39 10.88
CA MET A 183 16.21 -27.60 11.99
C MET A 183 16.55 -28.50 13.19
N VAL A 184 17.80 -28.42 13.67
CA VAL A 184 18.28 -29.23 14.82
C VAL A 184 18.15 -28.48 16.16
N ARG A 185 17.89 -27.16 16.12
CA ARG A 185 17.62 -26.31 17.29
C ARG A 185 16.12 -26.19 17.55
N GLY A 186 15.72 -25.92 18.79
CA GLY A 186 14.31 -25.69 19.10
C GLY A 186 13.82 -24.37 18.51
N CYS A 187 12.59 -24.33 17.97
CA CYS A 187 12.01 -23.12 17.35
C CYS A 187 12.09 -21.89 18.28
N ALA A 188 11.85 -22.09 19.57
CA ALA A 188 11.85 -21.04 20.58
C ALA A 188 13.23 -20.39 20.82
N GLU A 189 14.34 -21.03 20.43
CA GLU A 189 15.68 -20.42 20.49
C GLU A 189 15.78 -19.21 19.54
N CYS A 190 14.98 -19.21 18.47
CA CYS A 190 14.99 -18.17 17.44
C CYS A 190 13.69 -17.37 17.37
N HIS A 191 12.52 -17.99 17.46
CA HIS A 191 11.23 -17.30 17.22
C HIS A 191 10.57 -16.76 18.51
N GLY A 192 10.88 -17.31 19.68
CA GLY A 192 10.22 -16.95 20.93
C GLY A 192 8.69 -17.15 20.91
N GLN A 193 7.97 -16.58 21.88
CA GLN A 193 6.49 -16.65 21.97
C GLN A 193 5.80 -15.28 22.15
N GLU A 194 6.59 -14.20 22.22
CA GLU A 194 6.11 -12.85 22.54
C GLU A 194 5.76 -12.03 21.28
N ARG A 195 6.29 -12.42 20.12
CA ARG A 195 6.13 -11.72 18.84
C ARG A 195 5.52 -12.63 17.78
N PRO A 196 4.99 -12.08 16.67
CA PRO A 196 4.58 -12.88 15.52
C PRO A 196 5.72 -13.79 15.05
N PHE A 197 5.40 -15.02 14.66
CA PHE A 197 6.40 -16.05 14.34
C PHE A 197 7.30 -15.66 13.15
N GLU A 198 6.83 -14.76 12.28
CA GLU A 198 7.59 -14.20 11.17
C GLU A 198 8.75 -13.30 11.63
N GLU A 199 8.72 -12.83 12.88
CA GLU A 199 9.78 -12.05 13.50
C GLU A 199 10.68 -12.96 14.34
N VAL A 200 11.94 -13.12 13.91
CA VAL A 200 12.95 -13.81 14.72
C VAL A 200 13.27 -12.94 15.95
N ALA A 201 13.25 -13.53 17.13
CA ALA A 201 13.78 -12.93 18.35
C ALA A 201 15.26 -12.56 18.15
N SER A 202 15.70 -11.43 18.72
CA SER A 202 17.06 -10.91 18.56
C SER A 202 18.11 -11.99 18.85
N PHE A 203 18.99 -12.26 17.88
CA PHE A 203 20.08 -13.23 17.97
C PHE A 203 21.44 -12.52 17.88
N GLU A 204 22.28 -12.71 18.90
CA GLU A 204 23.63 -12.14 18.99
C GLU A 204 24.66 -13.06 18.33
N HIS A 205 25.44 -12.54 17.38
CA HIS A 205 26.53 -13.28 16.71
C HIS A 205 27.88 -13.02 17.41
N GLU A 206 28.48 -14.04 18.03
CA GLU A 206 29.74 -13.89 18.78
C GLU A 206 30.99 -13.82 17.88
N THR A 207 30.98 -14.44 16.70
CA THR A 207 32.17 -14.55 15.82
C THR A 207 32.28 -13.41 14.81
N VAL A 208 31.16 -12.80 14.43
CA VAL A 208 31.09 -11.67 13.50
C VAL A 208 30.13 -10.63 14.07
N SER A 209 30.64 -9.42 14.31
CA SER A 209 29.83 -8.32 14.84
C SER A 209 28.89 -7.78 13.75
N LEU A 210 27.60 -8.05 13.88
CA LEU A 210 26.56 -7.54 12.96
C LEU A 210 26.13 -6.11 13.37
N GLU A 211 27.08 -5.18 13.31
CA GLU A 211 26.84 -3.76 13.58
C GLU A 211 26.85 -2.94 12.28
N GLY A 212 26.29 -1.72 12.32
CA GLY A 212 26.28 -0.81 11.19
C GLY A 212 25.56 -1.38 9.96
N ALA A 213 26.22 -1.41 8.80
CA ALA A 213 25.66 -1.95 7.57
C ALA A 213 25.32 -3.45 7.63
N HIS A 214 25.96 -4.21 8.54
CA HIS A 214 25.70 -5.64 8.72
C HIS A 214 24.49 -5.93 9.62
N ALA A 215 24.00 -4.95 10.39
CA ALA A 215 22.91 -5.12 11.35
C ALA A 215 21.54 -5.35 10.71
N GLY A 216 21.37 -4.96 9.44
CA GLY A 216 20.12 -5.10 8.69
C GLY A 216 20.05 -6.32 7.77
N LEU A 217 21.11 -7.14 7.72
CA LEU A 217 21.15 -8.32 6.86
C LEU A 217 20.25 -9.43 7.40
N SER A 218 19.53 -10.08 6.49
CA SER A 218 18.79 -11.30 6.81
C SER A 218 19.73 -12.48 6.97
N CYS A 219 19.35 -13.45 7.80
CA CYS A 219 20.19 -14.63 8.07
C CYS A 219 20.60 -15.36 6.79
N SER A 220 19.70 -15.48 5.81
CA SER A 220 19.93 -16.19 4.55
C SER A 220 20.93 -15.49 3.61
N GLU A 221 21.17 -14.19 3.78
CA GLU A 221 22.21 -13.46 3.05
C GLU A 221 23.61 -13.89 3.47
N CYS A 222 23.78 -14.29 4.75
CA CYS A 222 25.04 -14.82 5.26
C CYS A 222 25.07 -16.37 5.29
N HIS A 223 23.91 -16.99 5.43
CA HIS A 223 23.72 -18.44 5.57
C HIS A 223 22.83 -18.99 4.45
N PRO A 224 23.36 -19.06 3.21
CA PRO A 224 22.60 -19.51 2.06
C PRO A 224 22.09 -20.95 2.24
N ALA A 225 20.91 -21.22 1.68
CA ALA A 225 20.24 -22.53 1.78
C ALA A 225 21.13 -23.69 1.29
N GLU A 226 21.99 -23.42 0.32
CA GLU A 226 23.00 -24.34 -0.19
C GLU A 226 24.38 -23.92 0.35
N GLY A 227 24.97 -24.74 1.22
CA GLY A 227 26.33 -24.52 1.72
C GLY A 227 26.56 -25.06 3.12
N ILE A 228 27.83 -25.13 3.51
CA ILE A 228 28.28 -25.65 4.82
C ILE A 228 27.80 -24.83 6.03
N HIS A 229 27.13 -23.69 5.79
CA HIS A 229 26.58 -22.80 6.82
C HIS A 229 25.08 -22.56 6.66
N SER A 230 24.35 -23.41 5.94
CA SER A 230 22.91 -23.26 5.78
C SER A 230 22.19 -23.28 7.13
N VAL A 231 21.36 -22.25 7.41
CA VAL A 231 20.48 -22.23 8.61
C VAL A 231 19.49 -23.39 8.59
N ILE A 232 19.16 -23.88 7.40
CA ILE A 232 18.20 -24.96 7.20
C ILE A 232 18.84 -26.33 7.50
N GLU A 233 20.16 -26.48 7.36
CA GLU A 233 20.88 -27.75 7.58
C GLU A 233 21.84 -27.72 8.78
N LEU A 234 21.72 -26.74 9.67
CA LEU A 234 22.66 -26.50 10.79
C LEU A 234 22.59 -27.63 11.84
N GLY A 235 23.20 -28.77 11.50
CA GLY A 235 23.48 -29.88 12.39
C GLY A 235 24.62 -29.55 13.36
N ALA A 236 24.66 -30.27 14.48
CA ALA A 236 25.54 -30.08 15.63
C ALA A 236 27.08 -30.16 15.37
N THR A 237 27.52 -30.15 14.10
CA THR A 237 28.93 -30.26 13.70
C THR A 237 29.23 -29.39 12.49
N SER A 238 29.10 -28.06 12.60
CA SER A 238 29.86 -27.17 11.73
C SER A 238 31.08 -26.70 12.52
N ASP A 239 32.27 -27.21 12.15
CA ASP A 239 33.53 -26.59 12.56
C ASP A 239 33.48 -25.14 12.04
N VAL A 240 33.21 -24.20 12.93
CA VAL A 240 33.13 -22.78 12.60
C VAL A 240 34.55 -22.29 12.35
N THR A 241 35.02 -22.37 11.11
CA THR A 241 36.21 -21.63 10.69
C THR A 241 35.90 -20.14 10.76
N GLU A 242 36.70 -19.37 11.50
CA GLU A 242 36.64 -17.90 11.51
C GLU A 242 36.67 -17.37 10.07
N ARG A 243 35.73 -16.49 9.72
CA ARG A 243 35.69 -15.83 8.40
C ARG A 243 36.43 -14.50 8.46
N GLY A 244 37.27 -14.24 7.45
CA GLY A 244 37.87 -12.95 7.21
C GLY A 244 36.97 -12.06 6.37
N CYS A 245 37.25 -10.74 6.33
CA CYS A 245 36.49 -9.79 5.51
C CYS A 245 36.51 -10.17 4.01
N GLU A 246 37.61 -10.76 3.54
CA GLU A 246 37.85 -11.14 2.15
C GLU A 246 37.07 -12.37 1.68
N ASP A 247 36.49 -13.13 2.61
CA ASP A 247 35.59 -14.24 2.27
C ASP A 247 34.25 -13.75 1.71
N CYS A 248 33.92 -12.48 1.96
CA CYS A 248 32.65 -11.86 1.55
C CYS A 248 32.87 -10.58 0.71
N HIS A 249 33.96 -9.83 0.95
CA HIS A 249 34.24 -8.58 0.26
C HIS A 249 35.45 -8.69 -0.66
N GLU A 250 35.25 -8.40 -1.95
CA GLU A 250 36.35 -8.26 -2.89
C GLU A 250 37.16 -6.99 -2.58
N SER A 251 38.49 -7.12 -2.51
CA SER A 251 39.40 -6.01 -2.26
C SER A 251 40.11 -5.59 -3.54
N GLU A 252 40.07 -4.30 -3.86
CA GLU A 252 40.84 -3.70 -4.96
C GLU A 252 42.35 -3.59 -4.64
N HIS A 253 42.72 -3.79 -3.37
CA HIS A 253 44.10 -3.74 -2.90
C HIS A 253 44.83 -5.05 -3.19
N SER A 254 46.12 -4.96 -3.56
CA SER A 254 46.92 -6.17 -3.78
C SER A 254 47.19 -6.94 -2.48
N PRO A 255 47.33 -8.28 -2.53
CA PRO A 255 47.67 -9.07 -1.34
C PRO A 255 48.95 -8.61 -0.64
N ASP A 256 49.97 -8.21 -1.40
CA ASP A 256 51.23 -7.70 -0.85
C ASP A 256 51.04 -6.40 -0.06
N PHE A 257 50.15 -5.51 -0.54
CA PHE A 257 49.81 -4.28 0.17
C PHE A 257 49.08 -4.59 1.48
N LEU A 258 48.05 -5.44 1.43
CA LEU A 258 47.27 -5.82 2.61
C LEU A 258 48.13 -6.51 3.67
N ALA A 259 49.05 -7.38 3.25
CA ALA A 259 50.01 -8.03 4.14
C ALA A 259 50.97 -7.02 4.79
N SER A 260 51.40 -5.99 4.06
CA SER A 260 52.26 -4.92 4.60
C SER A 260 51.52 -3.95 5.53
N ALA A 261 50.22 -3.74 5.31
CA ALA A 261 49.39 -2.80 6.06
C ALA A 261 48.76 -3.39 7.33
N GLY A 262 48.85 -4.72 7.55
CA GLY A 262 48.30 -5.37 8.74
C GLY A 262 46.81 -5.73 8.64
N GLY A 263 46.27 -5.86 7.42
CA GLY A 263 44.88 -6.27 7.17
C GLY A 263 43.85 -5.12 7.16
N CYS A 264 42.63 -5.44 6.72
CA CYS A 264 41.56 -4.47 6.42
C CYS A 264 41.15 -3.62 7.63
N ALA A 265 41.07 -4.25 8.81
CA ALA A 265 40.60 -3.63 10.06
C ALA A 265 41.49 -2.48 10.56
N THR A 266 42.72 -2.36 10.05
CA THR A 266 43.63 -1.26 10.38
C THR A 266 43.11 0.08 9.84
N CYS A 267 42.39 0.05 8.73
CA CYS A 267 41.90 1.25 8.04
C CYS A 267 40.36 1.30 7.92
N HIS A 268 39.67 0.17 7.95
CA HIS A 268 38.21 0.06 7.82
C HIS A 268 37.59 -0.57 9.06
N ALA A 269 36.64 0.08 9.73
CA ALA A 269 35.94 -0.51 10.86
C ALA A 269 34.70 -1.30 10.39
N ALA A 270 34.36 -2.37 11.11
CA ALA A 270 33.18 -3.19 10.82
C ALA A 270 31.85 -2.40 10.93
N SER A 271 31.86 -1.30 11.67
CA SER A 271 30.73 -0.38 11.84
C SER A 271 30.57 0.61 10.67
N ASP A 272 31.57 0.74 9.80
CA ASP A 272 31.52 1.70 8.70
C ASP A 272 30.44 1.27 7.70
N GLY A 273 29.61 2.23 7.23
CA GLY A 273 28.57 1.97 6.25
C GLY A 273 29.11 1.65 4.85
N ASP A 274 30.34 2.05 4.56
CA ASP A 274 31.08 1.77 3.34
C ASP A 274 32.59 1.69 3.61
N PHE A 275 33.33 1.08 2.68
CA PHE A 275 34.80 1.02 2.73
C PHE A 275 35.46 2.36 2.31
N GLY A 276 34.70 3.43 2.09
CA GLY A 276 35.17 4.75 1.67
C GLY A 276 35.70 5.60 2.83
N GLY A 277 35.27 5.39 4.07
CA GLY A 277 35.61 6.20 5.26
C GLY A 277 37.00 6.02 5.88
N HIS A 278 38.06 5.90 5.08
CA HIS A 278 39.41 5.50 5.55
C HIS A 278 40.35 6.67 5.90
N ALA A 279 40.00 7.91 5.55
CA ALA A 279 40.88 9.08 5.69
C ALA A 279 41.27 9.41 7.15
N GLU A 280 40.46 9.00 8.13
CA GLU A 280 40.68 9.33 9.54
C GLU A 280 41.66 8.37 10.25
N ARG A 281 41.98 7.21 9.65
CA ARG A 281 42.72 6.13 10.35
C ARG A 281 44.23 6.04 10.01
N MET A 282 44.70 6.61 8.91
CA MET A 282 46.15 6.73 8.60
C MET A 282 46.65 8.18 8.78
N PRO A 283 47.33 8.53 9.89
CA PRO A 283 47.70 9.92 10.14
C PRO A 283 48.82 10.42 9.22
N ILE A 284 48.76 11.69 8.79
CA ILE A 284 49.79 12.43 8.03
C ILE A 284 51.21 12.26 8.63
N ALA A 285 51.29 12.12 9.96
CA ALA A 285 52.54 11.90 10.68
C ALA A 285 53.30 10.63 10.21
N SER A 286 52.59 9.61 9.71
CA SER A 286 53.19 8.39 9.16
C SER A 286 53.91 8.66 7.83
N HIS A 287 53.46 9.63 7.03
CA HIS A 287 54.14 10.05 5.80
C HIS A 287 55.42 10.85 6.10
N ALA A 288 55.37 11.72 7.12
CA ALA A 288 56.54 12.45 7.59
C ALA A 288 57.66 11.49 8.08
N ALA A 289 57.29 10.38 8.72
CA ALA A 289 58.25 9.34 9.13
C ALA A 289 58.95 8.64 7.95
N SER A 290 58.32 8.60 6.77
CA SER A 290 58.94 8.11 5.52
C SER A 290 59.79 9.15 4.77
N GLY A 291 59.96 10.36 5.31
CA GLY A 291 60.82 11.41 4.73
C GLY A 291 60.11 12.38 3.78
N PHE A 292 58.78 12.29 3.67
CA PHE A 292 57.97 13.19 2.85
C PHE A 292 56.78 13.69 3.69
N ALA A 293 56.94 14.84 4.34
CA ALA A 293 55.89 15.45 5.13
C ALA A 293 54.85 16.09 4.20
N LEU A 294 53.60 15.61 4.29
CA LEU A 294 52.49 16.23 3.59
C LEU A 294 52.04 17.45 4.39
N GLU A 295 52.42 18.65 3.93
CA GLU A 295 51.97 19.94 4.46
C GLU A 295 50.86 20.51 3.55
N ALA A 296 50.02 21.41 4.08
CA ALA A 296 48.99 22.08 3.28
C ALA A 296 49.60 22.78 2.04
N PRO A 297 49.00 22.64 0.85
CA PRO A 297 47.70 22.02 0.56
C PRO A 297 47.77 20.51 0.23
N HIS A 298 48.97 19.91 0.24
CA HIS A 298 49.19 18.52 -0.15
C HIS A 298 48.77 17.50 0.91
N ALA A 299 48.57 17.94 2.16
CA ALA A 299 48.04 17.15 3.26
C ALA A 299 46.62 16.62 3.01
N ASP A 300 45.85 17.31 2.18
CA ASP A 300 44.44 17.02 1.92
C ASP A 300 44.23 16.28 0.57
N LEU A 301 45.31 15.84 -0.08
CA LEU A 301 45.22 15.09 -1.34
C LEU A 301 44.84 13.64 -1.11
N GLU A 302 43.92 13.14 -1.93
CA GLU A 302 43.60 11.72 -2.01
C GLU A 302 44.86 10.88 -2.27
N CYS A 303 44.98 9.74 -1.58
CA CYS A 303 46.15 8.87 -1.66
C CYS A 303 46.53 8.53 -3.11
N ALA A 304 45.53 8.29 -3.96
CA ALA A 304 45.70 7.95 -5.38
C ALA A 304 46.32 9.06 -6.23
N ALA A 305 46.23 10.33 -5.82
CA ALA A 305 46.84 11.47 -6.51
C ALA A 305 48.37 11.37 -6.52
N CYS A 306 48.96 10.73 -5.51
CA CYS A 306 50.40 10.45 -5.43
C CYS A 306 50.74 8.98 -5.70
N HIS A 307 49.89 8.04 -5.25
CA HIS A 307 50.10 6.59 -5.33
C HIS A 307 49.31 5.95 -6.47
N ALA A 308 49.69 6.23 -7.72
CA ALA A 308 49.15 5.52 -8.88
C ALA A 308 49.57 4.04 -8.92
N ARG A 309 48.72 3.18 -9.51
CA ARG A 309 48.89 1.73 -9.74
C ARG A 309 50.01 1.46 -10.77
N ALA A 310 51.26 1.80 -10.42
CA ALA A 310 52.43 1.60 -11.24
C ALA A 310 53.43 0.68 -10.52
N PRO A 311 54.12 -0.25 -11.23
CA PRO A 311 55.07 -1.18 -10.63
C PRO A 311 56.39 -0.53 -10.18
N ALA A 312 56.58 0.78 -10.41
CA ALA A 312 57.77 1.51 -10.04
C ALA A 312 57.68 2.07 -8.60
N SER A 313 58.79 2.07 -7.88
CA SER A 313 58.88 2.70 -6.56
C SER A 313 58.67 4.22 -6.65
N PHE A 314 58.36 4.86 -5.51
CA PHE A 314 58.18 6.30 -5.44
C PHE A 314 59.45 7.08 -5.84
N GLU A 315 60.63 6.58 -5.46
CA GLU A 315 61.93 7.19 -5.77
C GLU A 315 62.24 7.17 -7.27
N GLU A 316 61.85 6.11 -7.98
CA GLU A 316 62.00 6.02 -9.43
C GLU A 316 61.05 6.95 -10.19
N ARG A 317 59.87 7.22 -9.63
CA ARG A 317 58.89 8.12 -10.24
C ARG A 317 59.33 9.59 -10.14
N PHE A 318 60.08 9.97 -9.11
CA PHE A 318 60.35 11.37 -8.78
C PHE A 318 61.79 11.64 -8.30
N PRO A 319 62.81 11.55 -9.19
CA PRO A 319 64.20 11.68 -8.81
C PRO A 319 64.61 13.12 -8.41
N GLY A 320 65.27 13.28 -7.26
CA GLY A 320 65.99 14.51 -6.88
C GLY A 320 65.18 15.63 -6.21
N ARG A 321 64.06 15.35 -5.55
CA ARG A 321 63.14 16.39 -5.04
C ARG A 321 63.58 17.07 -3.73
N SER A 322 63.27 18.38 -3.67
CA SER A 322 63.16 19.21 -2.46
C SER A 322 61.79 19.91 -2.45
N ALA A 323 61.28 20.30 -1.28
CA ALA A 323 59.92 20.86 -1.12
C ALA A 323 59.66 22.17 -1.89
N ASP A 324 60.70 22.89 -2.32
CA ASP A 324 60.59 24.20 -2.96
C ASP A 324 60.70 24.16 -4.50
N ALA A 325 60.86 22.98 -5.09
CA ALA A 325 60.99 22.80 -6.54
C ALA A 325 59.63 22.61 -7.23
N CYS A 326 58.72 23.58 -7.09
CA CYS A 326 57.32 23.50 -7.53
C CYS A 326 57.15 23.05 -9.00
N ALA A 327 58.00 23.57 -9.89
CA ALA A 327 57.95 23.30 -11.34
C ALA A 327 58.28 21.84 -11.73
N VAL A 328 58.79 21.02 -10.80
CA VAL A 328 59.04 19.58 -11.03
C VAL A 328 57.73 18.77 -11.02
N CYS A 329 56.68 19.31 -10.39
CA CYS A 329 55.35 18.69 -10.33
C CYS A 329 54.28 19.50 -11.05
N HIS A 330 54.40 20.84 -11.03
CA HIS A 330 53.42 21.77 -11.58
C HIS A 330 53.96 22.46 -12.83
N GLU A 331 53.13 22.53 -13.88
CA GLU A 331 53.43 23.31 -15.08
C GLU A 331 53.35 24.83 -14.77
N ASP A 332 54.22 25.66 -15.36
CA ASP A 332 54.20 27.12 -15.16
C ASP A 332 53.12 27.78 -16.05
N PRO A 333 52.02 28.30 -15.47
CA PRO A 333 50.94 28.90 -16.25
C PRO A 333 51.30 30.28 -16.85
N HIS A 334 52.43 30.86 -16.46
CA HIS A 334 52.91 32.15 -16.98
C HIS A 334 53.89 31.99 -18.15
N ALA A 335 54.20 30.75 -18.55
CA ALA A 335 55.12 30.44 -19.63
C ALA A 335 56.47 31.19 -19.54
N GLY A 336 56.97 31.42 -18.32
CA GLY A 336 58.22 32.13 -18.06
C GLY A 336 58.20 33.65 -18.23
N GLU A 337 57.04 34.29 -18.41
CA GLU A 337 56.91 35.76 -18.56
C GLU A 337 57.55 36.54 -17.38
N PHE A 338 57.57 35.93 -16.19
CA PHE A 338 58.13 36.51 -14.97
C PHE A 338 59.54 36.00 -14.61
N ALA A 339 60.17 35.16 -15.44
CA ALA A 339 61.52 34.66 -15.18
C ALA A 339 62.55 35.81 -15.16
N PRO A 340 63.52 35.82 -14.21
CA PRO A 340 63.90 34.74 -13.28
C PRO A 340 63.29 34.85 -11.87
N ARG A 341 62.13 35.51 -11.68
CA ARG A 341 61.51 35.64 -10.34
C ARG A 341 61.05 34.29 -9.80
N ALA A 342 61.19 34.11 -8.48
CA ALA A 342 60.72 32.91 -7.80
C ALA A 342 59.19 32.93 -7.63
N CYS A 343 58.54 31.77 -7.71
CA CYS A 343 57.09 31.64 -7.58
C CYS A 343 56.57 32.24 -6.26
N LEU A 344 57.31 32.06 -5.17
CA LEU A 344 56.95 32.52 -3.83
C LEU A 344 57.07 34.06 -3.63
N GLU A 345 57.54 34.81 -4.63
CA GLU A 345 57.47 36.28 -4.62
C GLU A 345 56.04 36.78 -4.84
N CYS A 346 55.22 36.01 -5.58
CA CYS A 346 53.86 36.37 -5.95
C CYS A 346 52.80 35.36 -5.45
N HIS A 347 53.20 34.17 -5.02
CA HIS A 347 52.29 33.11 -4.58
C HIS A 347 52.62 32.66 -3.15
N ALA A 348 51.60 32.33 -2.36
CA ALA A 348 51.83 31.74 -1.05
C ALA A 348 52.25 30.27 -1.21
N ARG A 349 52.97 29.74 -0.22
CA ARG A 349 53.46 28.35 -0.21
C ARG A 349 52.30 27.35 -0.16
N ASP A 350 51.24 27.71 0.53
CA ASP A 350 50.02 26.93 0.74
C ASP A 350 48.93 27.22 -0.31
N ALA A 351 49.02 28.33 -1.04
CA ALA A 351 48.05 28.72 -2.06
C ALA A 351 48.64 29.58 -3.20
N PHE A 352 48.44 29.15 -4.46
CA PHE A 352 48.81 29.95 -5.64
C PHE A 352 47.77 31.02 -5.99
N ARG A 353 46.55 30.93 -5.45
CA ARG A 353 45.50 31.93 -5.66
C ARG A 353 44.82 32.30 -4.35
N PRO A 354 44.52 33.60 -4.12
CA PRO A 354 44.90 34.73 -4.97
C PRO A 354 46.43 34.93 -4.96
N SER A 355 46.97 35.56 -6.00
CA SER A 355 48.35 36.05 -5.93
C SER A 355 48.47 37.10 -4.83
N LEU A 356 49.67 37.24 -4.28
CA LEU A 356 50.06 38.32 -3.39
C LEU A 356 50.04 39.68 -4.08
N PHE A 357 50.01 39.72 -5.42
CA PHE A 357 49.75 40.92 -6.23
C PHE A 357 48.23 41.13 -6.37
N ASP A 358 47.71 42.24 -5.86
CA ASP A 358 46.27 42.50 -5.74
C ASP A 358 45.79 43.76 -6.50
N VAL A 359 44.48 44.03 -6.43
CA VAL A 359 43.84 45.18 -7.11
C VAL A 359 44.40 46.54 -6.65
N ARG A 360 44.93 46.63 -5.42
CA ARG A 360 45.54 47.86 -4.87
C ARG A 360 46.92 48.09 -5.48
N ASP A 361 47.62 47.03 -5.86
CA ASP A 361 48.85 47.15 -6.65
C ASP A 361 48.56 47.72 -8.04
N HIS A 362 47.34 47.54 -8.57
CA HIS A 362 46.91 48.12 -9.84
C HIS A 362 46.76 49.66 -9.80
N ASP A 363 46.56 50.25 -8.62
CA ASP A 363 46.55 51.72 -8.45
C ASP A 363 47.92 52.35 -8.77
N GLN A 364 48.98 51.55 -8.83
CA GLN A 364 50.34 51.97 -9.19
C GLN A 364 50.63 51.88 -10.70
N THR A 365 49.62 51.49 -11.51
CA THR A 365 49.73 51.32 -12.96
C THR A 365 49.09 52.48 -13.73
N ALA A 366 49.12 52.43 -15.07
CA ALA A 366 48.55 53.47 -15.94
C ALA A 366 47.01 53.48 -16.01
N PHE A 367 46.35 52.41 -15.53
CA PHE A 367 44.89 52.30 -15.50
C PHE A 367 44.44 51.89 -14.09
N PRO A 368 44.19 52.84 -13.19
CA PRO A 368 43.65 52.55 -11.87
C PRO A 368 42.27 51.90 -11.99
N LEU A 369 42.09 50.73 -11.40
CA LEU A 369 40.79 50.06 -11.40
C LEU A 369 39.85 50.84 -10.47
N LEU A 370 38.72 51.33 -10.99
CA LEU A 370 37.70 52.07 -10.24
C LEU A 370 36.38 51.31 -10.24
N ASP A 371 35.74 51.27 -9.07
CA ASP A 371 34.42 50.66 -8.84
C ASP A 371 34.35 49.23 -9.44
N SER A 372 33.35 48.90 -10.26
CA SER A 372 33.17 47.55 -10.82
C SER A 372 34.36 47.00 -11.63
N HIS A 373 35.31 47.83 -12.06
CA HIS A 373 36.55 47.34 -12.69
C HIS A 373 37.52 46.70 -11.68
N ARG A 374 37.39 47.02 -10.39
CA ARG A 374 38.12 46.37 -9.28
C ARG A 374 37.66 44.94 -9.05
N ASP A 375 36.43 44.66 -9.45
CA ASP A 375 35.80 43.35 -9.33
C ASP A 375 36.00 42.50 -10.60
N ALA A 376 36.71 43.03 -11.62
CA ALA A 376 37.00 42.30 -12.83
C ALA A 376 38.17 41.32 -12.62
N ASP A 377 37.99 40.07 -13.07
CA ASP A 377 39.08 39.11 -13.14
C ASP A 377 40.22 39.65 -14.00
N CYS A 378 41.48 39.40 -13.61
CA CYS A 378 42.65 39.93 -14.32
C CYS A 378 42.62 39.59 -15.82
N VAL A 379 42.17 38.39 -16.18
CA VAL A 379 42.09 37.90 -17.57
C VAL A 379 40.96 38.53 -18.39
N ALA A 380 40.03 39.26 -17.77
CA ALA A 380 39.00 40.02 -18.48
C ALA A 380 39.58 41.21 -19.23
N CYS A 381 40.76 41.68 -18.81
CA CYS A 381 41.51 42.75 -19.46
C CYS A 381 42.86 42.24 -20.01
N HIS A 382 43.48 41.28 -19.34
CA HIS A 382 44.70 40.60 -19.79
C HIS A 382 44.34 39.33 -20.57
N GLU A 383 43.89 39.54 -21.81
CA GLU A 383 43.43 38.47 -22.68
C GLU A 383 44.56 37.51 -23.05
N ARG A 384 44.18 36.26 -23.34
CA ARG A 384 45.07 35.25 -23.90
C ARG A 384 45.01 35.36 -25.42
N ALA A 385 46.15 35.17 -26.09
CA ALA A 385 46.18 35.13 -27.56
C ALA A 385 45.37 33.94 -28.13
N GLN A 386 45.24 32.84 -27.38
CA GLN A 386 44.57 31.58 -27.73
C GLN A 386 44.05 30.90 -26.43
N ASP A 387 43.07 29.98 -26.51
CA ASP A 387 42.45 29.34 -25.32
C ASP A 387 43.46 28.60 -24.40
N ASP A 388 44.58 28.15 -24.97
CA ASP A 388 45.69 27.45 -24.29
C ASP A 388 46.93 28.33 -24.04
N ALA A 389 46.91 29.60 -24.47
CA ALA A 389 48.02 30.50 -24.27
C ALA A 389 47.99 31.15 -22.86
N PRO A 390 49.15 31.49 -22.27
CA PRO A 390 49.20 32.34 -21.09
C PRO A 390 48.53 33.69 -21.36
N ALA A 391 47.96 34.29 -20.32
CA ALA A 391 47.41 35.64 -20.39
C ALA A 391 48.56 36.64 -20.53
N GLU A 392 48.44 37.61 -21.43
CA GLU A 392 49.46 38.63 -21.62
C GLU A 392 49.21 39.80 -20.65
N PHE A 393 50.09 39.95 -19.66
CA PHE A 393 49.91 40.97 -18.63
C PHE A 393 50.45 42.37 -19.02
N TRP A 394 50.91 42.55 -20.26
CA TRP A 394 51.47 43.82 -20.78
C TRP A 394 50.65 44.39 -21.95
N ASN A 395 50.58 45.72 -22.05
CA ASN A 395 50.00 46.50 -23.18
C ASN A 395 48.46 46.46 -23.39
N THR A 396 47.67 46.28 -22.33
CA THR A 396 46.20 46.34 -22.41
C THR A 396 45.65 47.75 -22.76
N PRO A 397 44.68 47.89 -23.69
CA PRO A 397 44.01 49.16 -24.03
C PRO A 397 43.23 49.79 -22.86
N THR A 398 42.97 51.10 -22.91
CA THR A 398 42.34 51.87 -21.81
C THR A 398 41.10 52.71 -22.21
N ASP A 399 40.69 52.68 -23.48
CA ASP A 399 39.49 53.38 -23.94
C ASP A 399 38.21 52.53 -23.78
N CYS A 400 37.07 53.17 -23.49
CA CYS A 400 35.81 52.47 -23.19
C CYS A 400 35.35 51.55 -24.34
N ALA A 401 35.58 51.98 -25.59
CA ALA A 401 35.10 51.27 -26.78
C ALA A 401 36.00 50.07 -27.17
N ALA A 402 37.26 50.02 -26.70
CA ALA A 402 38.11 48.84 -26.85
C ALA A 402 37.59 47.64 -26.07
N CYS A 403 36.85 47.87 -24.98
CA CYS A 403 36.35 46.81 -24.09
C CYS A 403 34.81 46.71 -24.02
N HIS A 404 34.07 47.79 -24.27
CA HIS A 404 32.60 47.82 -24.21
C HIS A 404 31.97 48.11 -25.56
N ALA A 405 31.02 47.26 -25.96
CA ALA A 405 30.19 47.47 -27.15
C ALA A 405 29.10 48.52 -26.90
N ASP A 406 28.69 49.22 -27.96
CA ASP A 406 27.54 50.13 -27.90
C ASP A 406 26.23 49.33 -27.77
N ALA A 407 25.65 49.34 -26.57
CA ALA A 407 24.39 48.66 -26.27
C ALA A 407 23.18 49.25 -27.02
N HIS A 408 23.30 50.45 -27.56
CA HIS A 408 22.23 51.13 -28.27
C HIS A 408 22.18 50.78 -29.75
N ILE A 409 23.14 50.01 -30.26
CA ILE A 409 23.16 49.50 -31.65
C ILE A 409 23.00 50.65 -32.66
N GLY A 410 23.63 51.80 -32.38
CA GLY A 410 23.56 52.99 -33.24
C GLY A 410 22.17 53.63 -33.37
N LYS A 411 21.23 53.30 -32.47
CA LYS A 411 19.89 53.91 -32.43
C LYS A 411 19.88 55.29 -31.76
N LEU A 412 20.93 55.62 -31.01
CA LEU A 412 21.16 56.98 -30.54
C LEU A 412 21.55 57.88 -31.71
N VAL A 413 20.73 58.89 -31.95
CA VAL A 413 20.97 59.90 -32.99
C VAL A 413 21.54 61.16 -32.35
N ALA A 414 22.47 61.81 -33.06
CA ALA A 414 23.01 63.08 -32.60
C ALA A 414 21.87 64.11 -32.45
N SER A 415 21.89 64.82 -31.33
CA SER A 415 20.90 65.84 -30.98
C SER A 415 21.61 67.05 -30.38
N GLU A 416 20.86 68.13 -30.11
CA GLU A 416 21.42 69.30 -29.41
C GLU A 416 21.93 68.94 -28.00
N ALA A 417 21.34 67.93 -27.35
CA ALA A 417 21.76 67.41 -26.06
C ALA A 417 22.86 66.33 -26.14
N ILE A 418 23.06 65.67 -27.30
CA ILE A 418 24.03 64.58 -27.49
C ILE A 418 24.86 64.86 -28.77
N PRO A 419 26.00 65.58 -28.68
CA PRO A 419 26.78 65.99 -29.85
C PRO A 419 27.60 64.86 -30.51
N ASP A 420 28.17 63.95 -29.71
CA ASP A 420 28.85 62.74 -30.19
C ASP A 420 28.23 61.50 -29.54
N PRO A 421 27.47 60.69 -30.29
CA PRO A 421 26.89 59.44 -29.78
C PRO A 421 27.91 58.40 -29.31
N ARG A 422 29.20 58.56 -29.60
CA ARG A 422 30.29 57.66 -29.14
C ARG A 422 30.91 58.08 -27.82
N ASP A 423 30.65 59.31 -27.36
CA ASP A 423 31.10 59.74 -26.05
C ASP A 423 30.10 59.27 -24.99
N CYS A 424 30.32 58.05 -24.50
CA CYS A 424 29.47 57.44 -23.49
C CYS A 424 29.42 58.25 -22.19
N SER A 425 30.45 59.09 -21.91
CA SER A 425 30.54 59.87 -20.67
C SER A 425 29.52 60.99 -20.55
N VAL A 426 28.84 61.35 -21.67
CA VAL A 426 27.75 62.32 -21.71
C VAL A 426 26.53 61.82 -20.93
N CYS A 427 26.28 60.51 -20.95
CA CYS A 427 25.09 59.89 -20.33
C CYS A 427 25.43 58.88 -19.22
N HIS A 428 26.63 58.30 -19.23
CA HIS A 428 27.04 57.20 -18.34
C HIS A 428 28.26 57.58 -17.49
N ARG A 429 28.31 57.07 -16.26
CA ARG A 429 29.50 57.21 -15.39
C ARG A 429 30.36 55.94 -15.43
N PRO A 430 31.70 56.04 -15.38
CA PRO A 430 32.59 54.86 -15.30
C PRO A 430 32.35 54.00 -14.06
N THR A 431 31.79 54.60 -13.00
CA THR A 431 31.47 53.94 -11.73
C THR A 431 30.09 53.27 -11.74
N HIS A 432 29.11 53.84 -12.47
CA HIS A 432 27.76 53.28 -12.63
C HIS A 432 27.26 53.50 -14.07
N PHE A 433 27.59 52.56 -14.95
CA PHE A 433 27.31 52.70 -16.39
C PHE A 433 25.82 52.44 -16.73
N ALA A 434 25.09 51.68 -15.90
CA ALA A 434 23.66 51.44 -16.08
C ALA A 434 22.79 52.66 -15.75
N ASP A 435 23.30 53.59 -14.93
CA ASP A 435 22.58 54.78 -14.50
C ASP A 435 22.66 55.85 -15.58
N VAL A 436 21.57 56.00 -16.34
CA VAL A 436 21.44 57.07 -17.32
C VAL A 436 21.08 58.36 -16.61
N LEU A 437 21.88 59.41 -16.82
CA LEU A 437 21.56 60.75 -16.36
C LEU A 437 20.18 61.17 -16.94
N GLY A 438 19.14 61.23 -16.11
CA GLY A 438 17.79 61.66 -16.52
C GLY A 438 16.72 60.60 -16.78
N GLY A 439 17.02 59.31 -16.66
CA GLY A 439 16.04 58.23 -16.88
C GLY A 439 14.97 58.11 -15.77
N PRO A 440 13.98 57.20 -15.91
CA PRO A 440 12.98 56.91 -14.86
C PRO A 440 13.61 56.42 -13.54
N ASP A 441 14.84 55.89 -13.61
CA ASP A 441 15.64 55.46 -12.46
C ASP A 441 16.53 56.59 -11.89
N ALA A 442 16.50 57.80 -12.47
CA ALA A 442 17.24 58.94 -11.96
C ALA A 442 16.62 59.46 -10.64
N PRO A 443 17.43 59.97 -9.69
CA PRO A 443 16.91 60.52 -8.44
C PRO A 443 15.87 61.62 -8.70
N LEU A 444 14.65 61.43 -8.19
CA LEU A 444 13.59 62.44 -8.23
C LEU A 444 14.05 63.70 -7.47
N ASP A 445 13.56 64.86 -7.91
CA ASP A 445 13.80 66.08 -7.16
C ASP A 445 13.09 66.06 -5.79
N ARG A 446 13.33 67.08 -4.96
CA ARG A 446 12.76 67.17 -3.61
C ARG A 446 11.23 67.28 -3.58
N GLU A 447 10.59 67.52 -4.71
CA GLU A 447 9.13 67.64 -4.87
C GLU A 447 8.52 66.38 -5.52
N GLY A 448 9.34 65.35 -5.79
CA GLY A 448 8.92 64.09 -6.41
C GLY A 448 8.73 64.19 -7.92
N GLY A 449 9.16 65.28 -8.54
CA GLY A 449 9.15 65.48 -9.99
C GLY A 449 10.38 64.91 -10.66
N ARG A 450 10.22 64.41 -11.89
CA ARG A 450 11.35 64.16 -12.79
C ARG A 450 11.83 65.51 -13.33
N ASP A 451 13.11 65.86 -13.12
CA ASP A 451 13.66 67.15 -13.57
C ASP A 451 13.78 67.14 -15.11
N ASP A 452 12.88 67.85 -15.78
CA ASP A 452 12.84 68.00 -17.24
C ASP A 452 14.12 68.63 -17.85
N ARG A 453 15.07 69.09 -17.01
CA ARG A 453 16.38 69.59 -17.42
C ARG A 453 17.40 68.48 -17.69
N LEU A 454 17.06 67.23 -17.41
CA LEU A 454 17.94 66.10 -17.65
C LEU A 454 17.87 65.59 -19.11
N PRO A 455 18.94 64.93 -19.61
CA PRO A 455 19.11 64.67 -21.04
C PRO A 455 18.05 63.81 -21.76
N PHE A 456 17.31 62.92 -21.08
CA PHE A 456 16.50 61.87 -21.74
C PHE A 456 15.10 61.65 -21.14
N LEU A 457 14.03 61.70 -21.96
CA LEU A 457 12.62 61.46 -21.58
C LEU A 457 11.91 60.56 -22.61
N HIS A 458 11.39 59.40 -22.18
CA HIS A 458 10.88 58.34 -23.10
C HIS A 458 9.70 58.79 -23.99
N ASP A 459 8.69 59.47 -23.42
CA ASP A 459 7.51 59.93 -24.17
C ASP A 459 7.83 61.06 -25.17
N ARG A 460 8.98 61.74 -25.02
CA ARG A 460 9.46 62.82 -25.90
C ARG A 460 10.44 62.32 -26.96
N ASP A 461 11.37 61.48 -26.53
CA ASP A 461 12.54 61.09 -27.30
C ASP A 461 12.34 59.75 -28.04
N THR A 462 11.17 59.10 -27.89
CA THR A 462 10.80 57.83 -28.56
C THR A 462 9.38 57.84 -29.16
N ALA A 463 9.01 56.79 -29.90
CA ALA A 463 7.73 56.69 -30.64
C ALA A 463 6.57 56.00 -29.87
N PHE A 464 6.80 55.46 -28.67
CA PHE A 464 5.79 54.72 -27.89
C PHE A 464 5.58 55.38 -26.52
N ALA A 465 4.34 55.75 -26.20
CA ALA A 465 3.99 56.44 -24.96
C ALA A 465 3.49 55.46 -23.88
N LEU A 466 4.06 55.55 -22.67
CA LEU A 466 3.73 54.64 -21.56
C LEU A 466 2.42 55.08 -20.85
N ARG A 467 1.51 54.12 -20.55
CA ARG A 467 0.19 54.36 -19.91
C ARG A 467 -0.14 53.29 -18.85
N GLY A 468 -1.01 53.63 -17.90
CA GLY A 468 -1.36 52.75 -16.77
C GLY A 468 -0.12 52.40 -15.94
N GLU A 469 -0.06 51.16 -15.44
CA GLU A 469 1.10 50.60 -14.71
C GLU A 469 2.41 50.66 -15.52
N HIS A 470 2.37 50.80 -16.86
CA HIS A 470 3.58 50.86 -17.68
C HIS A 470 4.36 52.19 -17.53
N ARG A 471 3.78 53.25 -16.95
CA ARG A 471 4.48 54.54 -16.73
C ARG A 471 5.56 54.48 -15.67
N ASP A 472 5.42 53.54 -14.76
CA ASP A 472 6.30 53.32 -13.62
C ASP A 472 7.17 52.07 -13.83
N ALA A 473 7.08 51.44 -15.01
CA ALA A 473 7.92 50.33 -15.39
C ALA A 473 9.36 50.80 -15.67
N ALA A 474 10.33 50.11 -15.06
CA ALA A 474 11.74 50.31 -15.36
C ALA A 474 12.04 50.02 -16.85
N CYS A 475 13.04 50.70 -17.43
CA CYS A 475 13.40 50.51 -18.84
C CYS A 475 13.71 49.04 -19.18
N SER A 476 14.28 48.30 -18.24
CA SER A 476 14.58 46.86 -18.34
C SER A 476 13.36 45.97 -18.52
N ALA A 477 12.19 46.38 -18.03
CA ALA A 477 10.95 45.61 -18.14
C ALA A 477 10.48 45.52 -19.60
N CYS A 478 10.70 46.57 -20.40
CA CYS A 478 10.28 46.64 -21.80
C CYS A 478 11.44 46.42 -22.79
N HIS A 479 12.69 46.67 -22.37
CA HIS A 479 13.90 46.45 -23.15
C HIS A 479 14.79 45.36 -22.55
N PRO A 480 14.29 44.11 -22.40
CA PRO A 480 15.03 43.06 -21.73
C PRO A 480 16.32 42.73 -22.48
N GLU A 481 16.31 42.68 -23.82
CA GLU A 481 17.48 42.32 -24.64
C GLU A 481 18.63 43.33 -24.57
N HIS A 482 18.36 44.59 -24.24
CA HIS A 482 19.41 45.62 -24.11
C HIS A 482 20.02 45.67 -22.70
N LEU A 483 19.42 44.97 -21.73
CA LEU A 483 19.84 44.96 -20.32
C LEU A 483 20.08 43.55 -19.76
N ARG A 484 20.06 42.49 -20.60
CA ARG A 484 20.51 41.15 -20.19
C ARG A 484 22.04 41.16 -20.01
N ALA A 485 22.49 41.63 -18.86
CA ALA A 485 23.59 40.95 -18.18
C ALA A 485 23.11 39.53 -17.88
N ASN A 486 23.84 38.51 -18.33
CA ASN A 486 23.62 37.17 -17.81
C ASN A 486 24.22 37.07 -16.40
N GLU A 487 23.68 36.15 -15.60
CA GLU A 487 23.96 35.90 -14.17
C GLU A 487 25.41 35.53 -13.82
N ALA A 488 26.35 35.66 -14.77
CA ALA A 488 27.78 35.38 -14.58
C ALA A 488 28.65 36.64 -14.65
N GLY A 489 28.10 37.86 -14.75
CA GLY A 489 28.89 39.09 -14.80
C GLY A 489 29.79 39.24 -16.04
N ARG A 490 29.71 38.32 -17.01
CA ARG A 490 30.47 38.39 -18.26
C ARG A 490 29.73 39.30 -19.24
N ARG A 491 30.12 40.57 -19.24
CA ARG A 491 29.79 41.51 -20.32
C ARG A 491 30.23 40.88 -21.65
N PHE A 492 29.33 40.76 -22.62
CA PHE A 492 29.68 40.25 -23.95
C PHE A 492 30.79 41.11 -24.58
N GLY A 493 32.03 40.63 -24.46
CA GLY A 493 33.10 40.89 -25.41
C GLY A 493 32.92 39.96 -26.61
N PHE A 494 33.19 40.49 -27.80
CA PHE A 494 33.40 39.74 -29.05
C PHE A 494 32.18 39.14 -29.79
N ALA A 495 31.26 40.00 -30.25
CA ALA A 495 30.50 39.70 -31.48
C ALA A 495 30.10 40.95 -32.28
N GLN A 496 31.00 41.93 -32.43
CA GLN A 496 30.74 43.04 -33.35
C GLN A 496 32.02 43.69 -33.92
N ARG A 497 32.95 42.88 -34.44
CA ARG A 497 33.78 43.37 -35.54
C ARG A 497 32.90 43.44 -36.80
N LEU A 498 32.34 44.63 -37.01
CA LEU A 498 32.00 45.27 -38.27
C LEU A 498 31.75 44.35 -39.49
N GLY A 499 30.49 44.28 -39.91
CA GLY A 499 30.16 44.18 -41.34
C GLY A 499 29.48 42.91 -41.83
N ASN A 500 28.31 42.55 -41.30
CA ASN A 500 27.17 42.01 -42.09
C ASN A 500 26.03 41.53 -41.18
N ALA A 501 25.03 42.39 -40.95
CA ALA A 501 23.77 42.01 -40.31
C ALA A 501 22.96 40.95 -41.12
N GLN A 502 23.40 40.61 -42.33
CA GLN A 502 22.74 39.66 -43.23
C GLN A 502 23.17 38.20 -43.02
N ALA A 503 24.24 37.95 -42.25
CA ALA A 503 24.81 36.61 -42.04
C ALA A 503 24.28 35.87 -40.79
N LEU A 504 23.41 36.49 -40.00
CA LEU A 504 22.77 35.81 -38.86
C LEU A 504 21.69 34.83 -39.36
N PRO A 505 21.58 33.62 -38.77
CA PRO A 505 20.46 32.73 -39.03
C PRO A 505 19.14 33.46 -38.73
N PRO A 506 18.02 33.11 -39.38
CA PRO A 506 16.74 33.83 -39.24
C PRO A 506 16.30 34.03 -37.78
N ALA A 507 16.65 33.10 -36.89
CA ALA A 507 16.35 33.13 -35.46
C ALA A 507 17.15 34.16 -34.63
N ALA A 508 18.26 34.70 -35.16
CA ALA A 508 19.11 35.67 -34.48
C ALA A 508 19.08 37.08 -35.12
N ARG A 509 18.21 37.29 -36.11
CA ARG A 509 17.91 38.64 -36.60
C ARG A 509 17.07 39.36 -35.53
N PRO A 510 17.34 40.64 -35.23
CA PRO A 510 16.40 41.42 -34.42
C PRO A 510 15.05 41.36 -35.11
N VAL A 511 14.08 40.73 -34.47
CA VAL A 511 12.70 40.77 -34.92
C VAL A 511 12.29 42.23 -34.80
N GLU A 512 12.00 42.90 -35.91
CA GLU A 512 11.27 44.18 -35.87
C GLU A 512 9.92 43.88 -35.24
N ARG A 513 9.82 44.01 -33.91
CA ARG A 513 8.55 43.88 -33.21
C ARG A 513 7.72 45.11 -33.56
N ASP A 514 6.64 44.89 -34.28
CA ASP A 514 5.64 45.92 -34.52
C ASP A 514 4.86 46.13 -33.21
N PHE A 515 5.11 47.26 -32.54
CA PHE A 515 4.56 47.61 -31.22
C PHE A 515 3.09 48.06 -31.31
N THR A 516 2.23 47.30 -32.02
CA THR A 516 0.85 47.70 -32.37
C THR A 516 -0.24 47.00 -31.57
N ASN A 517 0.07 45.94 -30.80
CA ASN A 517 -0.91 45.24 -29.95
C ASN A 517 -0.27 44.59 -28.70
N CYS A 518 -1.10 44.16 -27.74
CA CYS A 518 -0.66 43.59 -26.46
C CYS A 518 0.22 42.33 -26.64
N ALA A 519 -0.11 41.48 -27.62
CA ALA A 519 0.61 40.23 -27.90
C ALA A 519 1.98 40.46 -28.55
N SER A 520 2.28 41.68 -29.05
CA SER A 520 3.61 42.05 -29.53
C SER A 520 4.64 42.11 -28.38
N CYS A 521 4.19 42.34 -27.15
CA CYS A 521 5.03 42.48 -25.96
C CYS A 521 4.78 41.37 -24.91
N HIS A 522 3.53 40.95 -24.73
CA HIS A 522 3.13 39.93 -23.76
C HIS A 522 2.87 38.58 -24.43
N ILE A 523 3.38 37.51 -23.82
CA ILE A 523 3.08 36.13 -24.23
C ILE A 523 1.65 35.82 -23.83
N ASP A 524 0.83 35.28 -24.74
CA ASP A 524 -0.50 34.78 -24.40
C ASP A 524 -0.37 33.45 -23.62
N PRO A 525 -0.69 33.42 -22.31
CA PRO A 525 -0.63 32.19 -21.52
C PRO A 525 -1.70 31.17 -21.93
N HIS A 526 -2.68 31.59 -22.74
CA HIS A 526 -3.74 30.72 -23.25
C HIS A 526 -3.40 30.10 -24.61
N TRP A 527 -2.25 30.44 -25.21
CA TRP A 527 -1.76 29.83 -26.45
C TRP A 527 -2.78 29.83 -27.59
N GLY A 528 -3.50 30.94 -27.77
CA GLY A 528 -4.47 31.14 -28.84
C GLY A 528 -5.75 30.33 -28.70
N VAL A 529 -5.96 29.65 -27.57
CA VAL A 529 -7.21 28.90 -27.28
C VAL A 529 -8.44 29.82 -27.38
N PHE A 530 -8.27 31.11 -27.13
CA PHE A 530 -9.32 32.13 -27.18
C PHE A 530 -9.23 33.07 -28.39
N ASP A 531 -8.42 32.78 -29.42
CA ASP A 531 -8.27 33.63 -30.61
C ASP A 531 -9.60 33.85 -31.37
N ALA A 532 -10.54 32.92 -31.21
CA ALA A 532 -11.88 33.01 -31.79
C ALA A 532 -12.85 33.89 -30.98
N VAL A 533 -12.47 34.36 -29.79
CA VAL A 533 -13.29 35.23 -28.95
C VAL A 533 -13.27 36.65 -29.50
N ARG A 534 -14.46 37.20 -29.76
CA ARG A 534 -14.64 38.54 -30.31
C ARG A 534 -14.25 39.59 -29.26
N GLY A 535 -13.17 40.34 -29.48
CA GLY A 535 -12.70 41.41 -28.58
C GLY A 535 -11.25 41.31 -28.11
N GLY A 536 -10.55 40.20 -28.39
CA GLY A 536 -9.12 40.02 -28.04
C GLY A 536 -8.87 40.00 -26.52
N CYS A 537 -7.61 40.16 -26.10
CA CYS A 537 -7.20 40.13 -24.68
C CYS A 537 -8.01 41.10 -23.81
N ALA A 538 -8.33 42.28 -24.37
CA ALA A 538 -9.08 43.34 -23.69
C ALA A 538 -10.55 42.99 -23.37
N SER A 539 -11.07 41.87 -23.87
CA SER A 539 -12.40 41.37 -23.51
C SER A 539 -12.46 40.73 -22.13
N CYS A 540 -11.30 40.33 -21.59
CA CYS A 540 -11.19 39.69 -20.28
C CYS A 540 -10.15 40.39 -19.37
N HIS A 541 -9.16 41.10 -19.93
CA HIS A 541 -8.04 41.71 -19.19
C HIS A 541 -7.94 43.23 -19.43
N THR A 542 -7.41 44.01 -18.47
CA THR A 542 -7.29 45.48 -18.58
C THR A 542 -5.86 45.98 -18.38
N GLU A 543 -5.51 47.18 -18.89
CA GLU A 543 -4.17 47.81 -18.73
C GLU A 543 -3.85 48.14 -17.25
N ASP A 544 -4.86 48.22 -16.39
CA ASP A 544 -4.74 48.49 -14.95
C ASP A 544 -4.74 47.20 -14.10
N SER A 545 -5.26 46.08 -14.63
CA SER A 545 -5.28 44.78 -13.95
C SER A 545 -5.40 43.65 -14.97
N PHE A 546 -4.26 43.04 -15.31
CA PHE A 546 -4.19 41.95 -16.29
C PHE A 546 -4.27 40.55 -15.66
N ALA A 547 -3.91 40.41 -14.38
CA ALA A 547 -3.79 39.11 -13.69
C ALA A 547 -5.15 38.43 -13.39
N ALA A 548 -6.23 39.20 -13.26
CA ALA A 548 -7.58 38.68 -13.09
C ALA A 548 -8.35 38.81 -14.40
N ALA A 549 -8.96 37.71 -14.86
CA ALA A 549 -9.97 37.78 -15.91
C ALA A 549 -11.28 38.36 -15.34
N ALA A 550 -12.03 39.10 -16.14
CA ALA A 550 -13.36 39.56 -15.74
C ALA A 550 -14.30 38.39 -15.38
N ASP A 551 -15.11 38.54 -14.32
CA ASP A 551 -15.91 37.48 -13.67
C ASP A 551 -17.02 36.81 -14.54
N ASP A 552 -17.24 37.27 -15.77
CA ASP A 552 -18.44 36.93 -16.57
C ASP A 552 -18.23 35.78 -17.61
N PHE A 553 -17.35 34.80 -17.37
CA PHE A 553 -17.12 33.70 -18.32
C PHE A 553 -18.22 32.61 -18.27
N GLU A 554 -19.05 32.55 -19.32
CA GLU A 554 -20.17 31.59 -19.43
C GLU A 554 -19.81 30.29 -20.21
N HIS A 555 -19.75 29.14 -19.52
CA HIS A 555 -19.49 27.83 -20.16
C HIS A 555 -20.58 27.35 -21.13
N ALA A 556 -21.82 27.84 -21.00
CA ALA A 556 -22.93 27.50 -21.90
C ALA A 556 -22.61 27.78 -23.38
N ARG A 557 -21.71 28.75 -23.65
CA ARG A 557 -21.24 29.09 -25.00
C ARG A 557 -20.42 27.98 -25.66
N SER A 558 -19.93 27.01 -24.88
CA SER A 558 -19.14 25.86 -25.36
C SER A 558 -19.99 24.64 -25.75
N GLY A 559 -21.33 24.71 -25.59
CA GLY A 559 -22.25 23.61 -25.83
C GLY A 559 -22.28 22.53 -24.73
N PHE A 560 -21.60 22.78 -23.60
CA PHE A 560 -21.66 21.95 -22.39
C PHE A 560 -21.93 22.87 -21.20
N GLU A 561 -23.18 22.91 -20.76
CA GLU A 561 -23.61 23.71 -19.61
C GLU A 561 -23.22 23.00 -18.31
N LEU A 562 -22.40 23.65 -17.49
CA LEU A 562 -22.03 23.11 -16.19
C LEU A 562 -23.21 23.27 -15.22
N THR A 563 -23.71 22.15 -14.69
CA THR A 563 -24.79 22.13 -13.69
C THR A 563 -24.36 21.37 -12.44
N GLY A 564 -24.95 21.73 -11.30
CA GLY A 564 -24.70 21.11 -10.01
C GLY A 564 -23.24 21.11 -9.58
N ALA A 565 -22.71 19.95 -9.22
CA ALA A 565 -21.32 19.79 -8.79
C ALA A 565 -20.32 20.21 -9.89
N HIS A 566 -20.66 20.07 -11.17
CA HIS A 566 -19.79 20.48 -12.28
C HIS A 566 -19.63 22.01 -12.38
N ALA A 567 -20.64 22.79 -11.97
CA ALA A 567 -20.55 24.26 -11.96
C ALA A 567 -19.61 24.79 -10.87
N ARG A 568 -19.31 23.95 -9.87
CA ARG A 568 -18.41 24.25 -8.75
C ARG A 568 -17.04 23.58 -8.91
N ALA A 569 -16.83 22.81 -9.98
CA ALA A 569 -15.59 22.09 -10.23
C ALA A 569 -14.49 23.04 -10.68
N GLU A 570 -13.26 22.76 -10.26
CA GLU A 570 -12.09 23.48 -10.76
C GLU A 570 -11.88 23.17 -12.24
N CYS A 571 -11.45 24.18 -13.01
CA CYS A 571 -11.27 24.04 -14.46
C CYS A 571 -10.32 22.88 -14.81
N ALA A 572 -9.28 22.67 -14.00
CA ALA A 572 -8.26 21.63 -14.19
C ALA A 572 -8.82 20.20 -14.11
N SER A 573 -9.95 19.98 -13.44
CA SER A 573 -10.59 18.66 -13.38
C SER A 573 -11.07 18.17 -14.74
N CYS A 574 -11.43 19.10 -15.64
CA CYS A 574 -11.86 18.80 -17.01
C CYS A 574 -10.80 19.19 -18.06
N HIS A 575 -9.93 20.14 -17.72
CA HIS A 575 -8.84 20.66 -18.55
C HIS A 575 -7.49 20.39 -17.87
N PRO A 576 -7.07 19.12 -17.75
CA PRO A 576 -5.87 18.77 -17.02
C PRO A 576 -4.64 19.42 -17.66
N ALA A 577 -3.70 19.80 -16.79
CA ALA A 577 -2.40 20.29 -17.23
C ALA A 577 -1.68 19.21 -18.03
N VAL A 578 -1.10 19.60 -19.16
CA VAL A 578 -0.23 18.73 -19.94
C VAL A 578 1.15 18.78 -19.29
N ALA A 579 1.65 17.63 -18.83
CA ALA A 579 2.99 17.56 -18.26
C ALA A 579 4.02 17.84 -19.36
N SER A 580 4.80 18.92 -19.20
CA SER A 580 5.85 19.36 -20.15
C SER A 580 5.33 19.52 -21.58
N PRO A 581 4.45 20.49 -21.85
CA PRO A 581 4.01 20.76 -23.22
C PRO A 581 5.25 21.13 -24.05
N PRO A 582 5.44 20.57 -25.26
CA PRO A 582 6.52 20.99 -26.13
C PRO A 582 6.44 22.50 -26.36
N GLU A 583 7.59 23.16 -26.50
CA GLU A 583 7.66 24.61 -26.73
C GLU A 583 6.77 24.99 -27.93
N GLY A 584 5.72 25.80 -27.71
CA GLY A 584 4.70 26.06 -28.73
C GLY A 584 3.32 25.46 -28.45
N ALA A 585 3.19 24.52 -27.51
CA ALA A 585 1.96 23.80 -27.23
C ALA A 585 1.22 24.34 -26.00
N ARG A 586 -0.11 24.18 -26.00
CA ARG A 586 -0.99 24.59 -24.90
C ARG A 586 -0.65 23.85 -23.59
N PRO A 587 -0.69 24.53 -22.44
CA PRO A 587 -0.39 23.96 -21.13
C PRO A 587 -1.55 23.14 -20.55
N PHE A 588 -2.74 23.23 -21.13
CA PHE A 588 -3.93 22.47 -20.72
C PHE A 588 -4.52 21.70 -21.90
N ALA A 589 -4.95 20.46 -21.67
CA ALA A 589 -5.62 19.67 -22.70
C ALA A 589 -7.05 20.18 -22.95
N ARG A 590 -7.57 19.99 -24.17
CA ARG A 590 -9.01 20.19 -24.39
C ARG A 590 -9.74 19.02 -23.73
N ALA A 591 -10.86 19.30 -23.06
CA ALA A 591 -11.69 18.26 -22.47
C ALA A 591 -12.07 17.17 -23.49
N SER A 592 -12.30 17.53 -24.76
CA SER A 592 -12.60 16.57 -25.85
C SER A 592 -11.45 15.64 -26.25
N GLU A 593 -10.22 15.95 -25.86
CA GLU A 593 -9.03 15.10 -26.12
C GLU A 593 -8.79 14.13 -24.99
N VAL A 594 -9.12 14.54 -23.76
CA VAL A 594 -9.03 13.71 -22.55
C VAL A 594 -10.21 12.75 -22.46
N PHE A 595 -11.40 13.23 -22.84
CA PHE A 595 -12.65 12.49 -22.77
C PHE A 595 -13.24 12.34 -24.19
N PRO A 596 -12.75 11.37 -24.97
CA PRO A 596 -13.20 11.16 -26.34
C PRO A 596 -14.60 10.52 -26.34
N GLY A 597 -15.63 11.31 -26.58
CA GLY A 597 -17.00 10.81 -26.68
C GLY A 597 -18.07 11.91 -26.67
N PRO A 598 -19.35 11.52 -26.78
CA PRO A 598 -20.48 12.42 -26.58
C PRO A 598 -20.48 12.97 -25.15
N LYS A 599 -20.51 14.30 -25.00
CA LYS A 599 -20.38 14.99 -23.70
C LYS A 599 -21.61 14.82 -22.81
N ASP A 600 -22.74 14.46 -23.40
CA ASP A 600 -24.01 14.16 -22.72
C ASP A 600 -24.09 12.72 -22.19
N ASP A 601 -23.12 11.87 -22.52
CA ASP A 601 -22.97 10.55 -21.91
C ASP A 601 -22.01 10.63 -20.73
N CYS A 602 -22.54 10.40 -19.51
CA CYS A 602 -21.75 10.44 -18.27
C CYS A 602 -20.54 9.50 -18.33
N SER A 603 -20.67 8.38 -19.05
CA SER A 603 -19.61 7.36 -19.14
C SER A 603 -18.42 7.75 -20.02
N THR A 604 -18.55 8.84 -20.79
CA THR A 604 -17.44 9.47 -21.53
C THR A 604 -16.37 10.01 -20.57
N CYS A 605 -16.78 10.50 -19.40
CA CYS A 605 -15.87 11.09 -18.41
C CYS A 605 -15.76 10.27 -17.11
N HIS A 606 -16.80 9.52 -16.74
CA HIS A 606 -16.85 8.74 -15.51
C HIS A 606 -16.86 7.23 -15.79
N ALA A 607 -16.09 6.46 -15.02
CA ALA A 607 -16.17 5.01 -15.07
C ALA A 607 -17.54 4.53 -14.54
N ASP A 608 -18.13 3.53 -15.20
CA ASP A 608 -19.39 2.89 -14.78
C ASP A 608 -19.12 1.82 -13.71
N PRO A 609 -19.42 2.06 -12.41
CA PRO A 609 -19.16 1.09 -11.35
C PRO A 609 -20.09 -0.14 -11.43
N HIS A 610 -21.15 -0.09 -12.24
CA HIS A 610 -22.07 -1.19 -12.46
C HIS A 610 -21.65 -2.08 -13.64
N GLY A 611 -20.56 -1.72 -14.33
CA GLY A 611 -20.00 -2.48 -15.45
C GLY A 611 -21.04 -2.85 -16.52
N GLY A 612 -21.95 -1.93 -16.82
CA GLY A 612 -22.96 -2.09 -17.86
C GLY A 612 -24.17 -2.95 -17.48
N ALA A 613 -24.33 -3.36 -16.22
CA ALA A 613 -25.47 -4.17 -15.76
C ALA A 613 -26.83 -3.58 -16.14
N PHE A 614 -26.93 -2.25 -16.25
CA PHE A 614 -28.16 -1.52 -16.56
C PHE A 614 -28.27 -1.02 -18.01
N ARG A 615 -27.39 -1.49 -18.90
CA ARG A 615 -27.42 -1.16 -20.35
C ARG A 615 -28.50 -1.93 -21.11
N ASN A 616 -28.81 -3.15 -20.68
CA ASN A 616 -29.78 -4.05 -21.33
C ASN A 616 -31.05 -4.20 -20.49
N ALA A 617 -31.90 -3.19 -20.54
CA ALA A 617 -33.22 -3.18 -19.91
C ALA A 617 -34.19 -4.19 -20.55
N THR A 618 -34.82 -5.04 -19.72
CA THR A 618 -35.91 -5.95 -20.12
C THR A 618 -37.30 -5.31 -20.04
N SER A 619 -37.48 -4.26 -19.24
CA SER A 619 -38.75 -3.54 -19.09
C SER A 619 -38.87 -2.32 -20.02
N GLU A 620 -40.10 -1.99 -20.43
CA GLU A 620 -40.41 -0.85 -21.32
C GLU A 620 -39.99 0.49 -20.69
N LEU A 621 -40.20 0.66 -19.37
CA LEU A 621 -39.75 1.81 -18.57
C LEU A 621 -38.22 2.02 -18.65
N ALA A 622 -37.47 0.92 -18.65
CA ALA A 622 -36.03 0.96 -18.67
C ALA A 622 -35.44 1.13 -20.09
N ARG A 623 -36.24 0.99 -21.15
CA ARG A 623 -35.86 1.32 -22.54
C ARG A 623 -36.07 2.80 -22.90
N GLU A 624 -37.04 3.46 -22.27
CA GLU A 624 -37.39 4.86 -22.56
C GLU A 624 -36.48 5.90 -21.87
N SER A 625 -35.73 5.50 -20.83
CA SER A 625 -35.07 6.42 -19.89
C SER A 625 -33.53 6.47 -20.01
N GLY A 626 -32.97 6.39 -21.22
CA GLY A 626 -31.54 6.19 -21.50
C GLY A 626 -30.55 7.05 -20.68
N GLY A 627 -29.52 6.42 -20.10
CA GLY A 627 -28.39 7.09 -19.41
C GLY A 627 -28.35 7.01 -17.87
N CYS A 628 -27.25 7.43 -17.24
CA CYS A 628 -27.03 7.34 -15.77
C CYS A 628 -27.93 8.30 -14.96
N ALA A 629 -28.34 9.42 -15.58
CA ALA A 629 -29.17 10.47 -14.98
C ALA A 629 -30.59 10.01 -14.55
N ARG A 630 -30.97 8.76 -14.88
CA ARG A 630 -32.21 8.13 -14.42
C ARG A 630 -32.24 7.91 -12.91
N CYS A 631 -31.07 7.61 -12.34
CA CYS A 631 -30.88 7.26 -10.96
C CYS A 631 -29.97 8.28 -10.28
N HIS A 632 -29.05 8.92 -10.99
CA HIS A 632 -28.10 9.87 -10.41
C HIS A 632 -28.42 11.31 -10.81
N THR A 633 -28.05 12.27 -9.97
CA THR A 633 -28.18 13.70 -10.29
C THR A 633 -26.82 14.33 -10.54
N THR A 634 -26.78 15.47 -11.23
CA THR A 634 -25.55 16.26 -11.39
C THR A 634 -25.16 17.03 -10.12
N GLU A 635 -26.03 17.07 -9.09
CA GLU A 635 -25.69 17.62 -7.77
C GLU A 635 -24.95 16.62 -6.89
N SER A 636 -25.37 15.36 -6.92
CA SER A 636 -24.74 14.25 -6.22
C SER A 636 -24.95 12.95 -6.99
N PHE A 637 -23.85 12.27 -7.28
CA PHE A 637 -23.87 10.95 -7.90
C PHE A 637 -24.05 9.82 -6.87
N HIS A 638 -23.81 10.09 -5.59
CA HIS A 638 -24.09 9.12 -4.52
C HIS A 638 -25.58 9.08 -4.18
N ASP A 639 -26.25 10.23 -4.23
CA ASP A 639 -27.66 10.32 -3.93
C ASP A 639 -28.50 9.92 -5.15
N LEU A 640 -29.41 8.98 -4.94
CA LEU A 640 -30.28 8.52 -5.99
C LEU A 640 -31.44 9.51 -6.19
N ALA A 641 -31.54 10.07 -7.40
CA ALA A 641 -32.67 10.88 -7.87
C ALA A 641 -33.99 10.11 -7.76
N ASN A 642 -33.94 8.80 -8.00
CA ASN A 642 -35.06 7.87 -7.89
C ASN A 642 -34.56 6.58 -7.20
N PRO A 643 -35.29 6.04 -6.20
CA PRO A 643 -34.95 4.77 -5.59
C PRO A 643 -35.01 3.63 -6.62
N PHE A 644 -34.08 2.67 -6.49
CA PHE A 644 -34.02 1.52 -7.37
C PHE A 644 -35.14 0.53 -7.07
N ASP A 645 -36.11 0.43 -7.98
CA ASP A 645 -37.22 -0.54 -7.91
C ASP A 645 -36.86 -1.86 -8.63
N HIS A 646 -36.53 -2.88 -7.85
CA HIS A 646 -36.03 -4.15 -8.39
C HIS A 646 -37.01 -4.80 -9.39
N LEU A 647 -38.33 -4.69 -9.18
CA LEU A 647 -39.34 -5.22 -10.08
C LEU A 647 -39.36 -4.45 -11.41
N ALA A 648 -39.43 -3.13 -11.34
CA ALA A 648 -39.51 -2.26 -12.51
C ALA A 648 -38.26 -2.37 -13.38
N TRP A 649 -37.08 -2.55 -12.78
CA TRP A 649 -35.81 -2.60 -13.51
C TRP A 649 -35.41 -4.00 -13.98
N THR A 650 -35.66 -5.05 -13.19
CA THR A 650 -35.17 -6.41 -13.48
C THR A 650 -36.28 -7.40 -13.85
N GLY A 651 -37.54 -7.05 -13.56
CA GLY A 651 -38.69 -7.94 -13.68
C GLY A 651 -38.81 -8.95 -12.53
N TYR A 652 -38.01 -8.83 -11.47
CA TYR A 652 -38.07 -9.68 -10.28
C TYR A 652 -38.55 -8.87 -9.06
N PRO A 653 -39.72 -9.17 -8.48
CA PRO A 653 -40.22 -8.48 -7.29
C PRO A 653 -39.48 -8.96 -6.04
N LEU A 654 -39.05 -8.01 -5.21
CA LEU A 654 -38.59 -8.30 -3.84
C LEU A 654 -39.76 -8.19 -2.87
N SER A 655 -39.86 -9.12 -1.92
CA SER A 655 -40.76 -8.96 -0.77
C SER A 655 -40.31 -7.75 0.07
N PRO A 656 -41.18 -7.17 0.90
CA PRO A 656 -40.81 -6.05 1.77
C PRO A 656 -39.53 -6.31 2.57
N GLU A 657 -39.38 -7.51 3.13
CA GLU A 657 -38.22 -7.92 3.93
C GLU A 657 -36.96 -8.02 3.06
N HIS A 658 -37.07 -8.58 1.85
CA HIS A 658 -35.94 -8.69 0.92
C HIS A 658 -35.56 -7.33 0.30
N ALA A 659 -36.50 -6.40 0.18
CA ALA A 659 -36.27 -5.05 -0.31
C ALA A 659 -35.48 -4.19 0.69
N GLU A 660 -35.46 -4.56 1.97
CA GLU A 660 -34.66 -3.91 3.02
C GLU A 660 -33.21 -4.42 3.07
N LEU A 661 -32.90 -5.55 2.42
CA LEU A 661 -31.55 -6.12 2.42
C LEU A 661 -30.60 -5.32 1.51
N ALA A 662 -29.33 -5.24 1.94
CA ALA A 662 -28.28 -4.69 1.10
C ALA A 662 -28.07 -5.57 -0.15
N CYS A 663 -27.77 -4.95 -1.30
CA CYS A 663 -27.62 -5.67 -2.58
C CYS A 663 -26.63 -6.84 -2.52
N VAL A 664 -25.56 -6.72 -1.73
CA VAL A 664 -24.53 -7.76 -1.52
C VAL A 664 -25.05 -9.04 -0.87
N ALA A 665 -26.18 -8.98 -0.16
CA ALA A 665 -26.77 -10.15 0.47
C ALA A 665 -27.22 -11.19 -0.56
N CYS A 666 -27.65 -10.73 -1.74
CA CYS A 666 -28.03 -11.59 -2.86
C CYS A 666 -26.94 -11.59 -3.95
N HIS A 667 -26.32 -10.43 -4.23
CA HIS A 667 -25.30 -10.28 -5.26
C HIS A 667 -23.88 -10.34 -4.67
N VAL A 668 -23.36 -11.56 -4.48
CA VAL A 668 -22.04 -11.79 -3.85
C VAL A 668 -20.88 -11.06 -4.55
N PRO A 669 -19.90 -10.49 -3.80
CA PRO A 669 -18.74 -9.83 -4.39
C PRO A 669 -17.89 -10.77 -5.25
N LYS A 670 -17.39 -10.25 -6.37
CA LYS A 670 -16.69 -11.06 -7.39
C LYS A 670 -15.42 -11.72 -6.86
N GLU A 671 -14.74 -11.10 -5.91
CA GLU A 671 -13.51 -11.59 -5.30
C GLU A 671 -13.75 -12.92 -4.56
N ARG A 672 -14.96 -13.14 -4.03
CA ARG A 672 -15.36 -14.43 -3.46
C ARG A 672 -15.74 -15.46 -4.54
N VAL A 673 -16.38 -15.02 -5.62
CA VAL A 673 -16.83 -15.93 -6.72
C VAL A 673 -15.65 -16.45 -7.55
N ALA A 674 -14.65 -15.61 -7.82
CA ALA A 674 -13.44 -16.00 -8.58
C ALA A 674 -12.64 -17.11 -7.88
N ARG A 675 -12.63 -17.11 -6.54
CA ARG A 675 -11.95 -18.12 -5.71
C ARG A 675 -12.62 -19.50 -5.75
N TYR A 676 -13.93 -19.55 -5.99
CA TYR A 676 -14.72 -20.80 -6.00
C TYR A 676 -14.88 -21.43 -7.40
N LEU A 677 -14.79 -20.64 -8.48
CA LEU A 677 -15.07 -21.11 -9.85
C LEU A 677 -13.84 -21.10 -10.78
N GLY A 678 -12.65 -20.72 -10.29
CA GLY A 678 -11.39 -20.85 -11.03
C GLY A 678 -11.24 -19.95 -12.26
N GLY A 679 -11.83 -18.76 -12.25
CA GLY A 679 -11.79 -17.79 -13.36
C GLY A 679 -10.83 -16.62 -13.13
N ASP A 680 -10.30 -16.06 -14.23
CA ASP A 680 -9.43 -14.88 -14.27
C ASP A 680 -10.15 -13.63 -13.69
N PRO A 681 -9.58 -12.94 -12.68
CA PRO A 681 -10.18 -11.75 -12.07
C PRO A 681 -10.20 -10.52 -13.01
N ALA A 682 -9.57 -10.57 -14.18
CA ALA A 682 -9.36 -9.41 -15.04
C ALA A 682 -10.31 -9.33 -16.26
N VAL A 683 -11.64 -9.38 -16.08
CA VAL A 683 -12.58 -8.79 -17.06
C VAL A 683 -13.80 -8.17 -16.35
N GLY A 684 -13.86 -6.85 -16.36
CA GLY A 684 -14.86 -6.03 -15.65
C GLY A 684 -16.29 -6.22 -16.15
N ILE A 685 -17.20 -6.54 -15.22
CA ILE A 685 -18.67 -6.53 -15.40
C ILE A 685 -19.33 -6.45 -14.00
N SER A 686 -19.50 -5.27 -13.40
CA SER A 686 -20.13 -5.02 -12.06
C SER A 686 -19.27 -5.32 -10.81
N THR A 687 -19.43 -4.48 -9.77
CA THR A 687 -18.92 -4.68 -8.39
C THR A 687 -19.53 -5.87 -7.67
N HIS A 688 -20.69 -6.33 -8.15
CA HIS A 688 -21.41 -7.47 -7.60
C HIS A 688 -21.59 -8.56 -8.65
N GLY A 689 -21.48 -9.83 -8.24
CA GLY A 689 -21.65 -10.99 -9.10
C GLY A 689 -23.12 -11.25 -9.51
N PRO A 690 -23.35 -12.02 -10.58
CA PRO A 690 -24.70 -12.47 -10.94
C PRO A 690 -25.25 -13.42 -9.87
N VAL A 691 -26.55 -13.33 -9.58
CA VAL A 691 -27.28 -14.33 -8.78
C VAL A 691 -27.43 -15.62 -9.58
N ALA A 692 -27.39 -16.77 -8.91
CA ALA A 692 -27.43 -18.09 -9.55
C ALA A 692 -28.73 -18.35 -10.32
N GLY A 693 -29.85 -17.75 -9.88
CA GLY A 693 -31.13 -17.83 -10.57
C GLY A 693 -32.24 -17.03 -9.88
N ARG A 694 -33.48 -17.49 -9.99
CA ARG A 694 -34.71 -16.79 -9.55
C ARG A 694 -35.61 -17.64 -8.65
N SER A 695 -35.32 -18.93 -8.46
CA SER A 695 -36.05 -19.76 -7.50
C SER A 695 -35.50 -19.54 -6.09
N CYS A 696 -36.27 -19.95 -5.09
CA CYS A 696 -35.85 -19.82 -3.69
C CYS A 696 -34.56 -20.62 -3.44
N GLU A 697 -34.41 -21.79 -4.07
CA GLU A 697 -33.27 -22.68 -3.91
C GLU A 697 -31.98 -22.18 -4.59
N ASP A 698 -32.09 -21.22 -5.51
CA ASP A 698 -30.92 -20.57 -6.13
C ASP A 698 -30.18 -19.66 -5.13
N CYS A 699 -30.84 -19.28 -4.03
CA CYS A 699 -30.31 -18.37 -3.01
C CYS A 699 -30.33 -18.99 -1.59
N HIS A 700 -31.30 -19.85 -1.28
CA HIS A 700 -31.50 -20.46 0.03
C HIS A 700 -31.28 -21.98 -0.02
N LEU A 701 -30.54 -22.51 0.95
CA LEU A 701 -30.43 -23.95 1.14
C LEU A 701 -31.79 -24.52 1.61
N ASP A 702 -32.24 -25.64 1.02
CA ASP A 702 -33.48 -26.31 1.45
C ASP A 702 -33.32 -26.95 2.84
N PRO A 703 -33.97 -26.43 3.90
CA PRO A 703 -33.88 -27.01 5.24
C PRO A 703 -34.68 -28.32 5.36
N HIS A 704 -35.47 -28.70 4.35
CA HIS A 704 -36.26 -29.93 4.34
C HIS A 704 -35.53 -31.12 3.71
N ALA A 705 -34.32 -30.91 3.20
CA ALA A 705 -33.47 -31.91 2.58
C ALA A 705 -34.19 -32.78 1.54
N GLY A 706 -34.90 -32.14 0.60
CA GLY A 706 -35.47 -32.78 -0.57
C GLY A 706 -36.78 -33.56 -0.32
N GLN A 707 -37.36 -33.50 0.89
CA GLN A 707 -38.62 -34.20 1.25
C GLN A 707 -39.82 -33.88 0.34
N PHE A 708 -39.72 -32.84 -0.49
CA PHE A 708 -40.77 -32.36 -1.38
C PHE A 708 -40.44 -32.43 -2.88
N GLU A 709 -39.26 -32.92 -3.26
CA GLU A 709 -38.82 -33.01 -4.67
C GLU A 709 -39.75 -33.88 -5.54
N ASP A 710 -40.21 -35.02 -5.01
CA ASP A 710 -41.11 -35.97 -5.70
C ASP A 710 -42.61 -35.63 -5.54
N SER A 711 -42.94 -34.38 -5.22
CA SER A 711 -44.33 -33.96 -5.12
C SER A 711 -44.98 -33.86 -6.52
N PRO A 712 -46.20 -34.41 -6.74
CA PRO A 712 -46.96 -34.20 -7.99
C PRO A 712 -47.26 -32.73 -8.31
N ARG A 713 -46.91 -31.83 -7.39
CA ARG A 713 -47.13 -30.38 -7.43
C ARG A 713 -45.81 -29.56 -7.42
N GLY A 714 -44.63 -30.20 -7.45
CA GLY A 714 -43.30 -29.55 -7.48
C GLY A 714 -42.78 -29.02 -6.14
N SER A 715 -41.53 -28.50 -6.14
CA SER A 715 -40.77 -27.89 -5.03
C SER A 715 -41.09 -26.39 -4.79
N ASP A 716 -42.34 -25.98 -5.05
CA ASP A 716 -42.75 -24.58 -4.92
C ASP A 716 -42.86 -24.15 -3.44
N CYS A 717 -41.76 -23.59 -2.93
CA CYS A 717 -41.57 -23.16 -1.54
C CYS A 717 -42.67 -22.20 -1.07
N ALA A 718 -43.10 -21.29 -1.97
CA ALA A 718 -44.08 -20.23 -1.72
C ALA A 718 -45.49 -20.76 -1.39
N ARG A 719 -45.75 -22.06 -1.60
CA ARG A 719 -47.01 -22.69 -1.21
C ARG A 719 -47.16 -22.85 0.30
N CYS A 720 -46.04 -23.04 0.99
CA CYS A 720 -46.01 -23.31 2.43
C CYS A 720 -45.38 -22.15 3.18
N HIS A 721 -44.37 -21.52 2.60
CA HIS A 721 -43.69 -20.37 3.20
C HIS A 721 -44.21 -19.09 2.59
N LEU A 722 -44.61 -18.16 3.46
CA LEU A 722 -44.97 -16.80 3.06
C LEU A 722 -43.70 -15.95 3.03
N ASP A 723 -43.60 -15.07 2.03
CA ASP A 723 -42.45 -14.18 1.84
C ASP A 723 -42.19 -13.27 3.05
N GLU A 724 -43.24 -12.93 3.82
CA GLU A 724 -43.20 -12.08 5.01
C GLU A 724 -42.75 -12.78 6.31
N GLY A 725 -42.21 -13.99 6.19
CA GLY A 725 -41.82 -14.80 7.35
C GLY A 725 -43.05 -15.41 8.02
N GLY A 726 -43.46 -16.57 7.54
CA GLY A 726 -44.59 -17.28 8.11
C GLY A 726 -44.91 -18.57 7.37
N LEU A 727 -45.77 -19.39 7.98
CA LEU A 727 -46.25 -20.63 7.38
C LEU A 727 -47.68 -20.40 6.88
N GLY A 728 -47.87 -20.42 5.55
CA GLY A 728 -49.17 -20.35 4.88
C GLY A 728 -49.86 -21.71 4.72
N PHE A 729 -49.23 -22.78 5.21
CA PHE A 729 -49.70 -24.16 5.15
C PHE A 729 -50.90 -24.39 6.06
N ASP A 730 -51.96 -24.94 5.48
CA ASP A 730 -53.18 -25.34 6.19
C ASP A 730 -53.38 -26.86 6.03
N HIS A 731 -53.52 -27.58 7.15
CA HIS A 731 -53.62 -29.04 7.12
C HIS A 731 -54.87 -29.57 6.42
N ASP A 732 -56.00 -28.88 6.53
CA ASP A 732 -57.28 -29.30 5.96
C ASP A 732 -57.31 -29.04 4.45
N ARG A 733 -56.58 -28.03 3.99
CA ARG A 733 -56.47 -27.64 2.58
C ARG A 733 -55.32 -28.35 1.86
N ASP A 734 -54.13 -28.38 2.46
CA ASP A 734 -52.87 -28.67 1.78
C ASP A 734 -52.32 -30.06 2.09
N SER A 735 -52.84 -30.74 3.11
CA SER A 735 -52.42 -32.07 3.53
C SER A 735 -53.50 -33.13 3.27
N ARG A 736 -53.14 -34.41 3.39
CA ARG A 736 -54.10 -35.53 3.33
C ARG A 736 -54.73 -35.86 4.69
N PHE A 737 -54.25 -35.22 5.76
CA PHE A 737 -54.70 -35.44 7.12
C PHE A 737 -55.26 -34.12 7.67
N ALA A 738 -56.59 -33.99 7.58
CA ALA A 738 -57.30 -32.87 8.16
C ALA A 738 -57.24 -32.94 9.69
N LEU A 739 -56.97 -31.82 10.35
CA LEU A 739 -56.86 -31.76 11.81
C LEU A 739 -58.25 -31.53 12.40
N ASP A 740 -58.66 -32.39 13.32
CA ASP A 740 -59.85 -32.11 14.13
C ASP A 740 -59.55 -31.04 15.21
N GLU A 741 -60.59 -30.61 15.95
CA GLU A 741 -60.47 -29.60 17.01
C GLU A 741 -59.44 -29.92 18.10
N THR A 742 -59.03 -31.18 18.25
CA THR A 742 -58.03 -31.59 19.25
C THR A 742 -56.63 -31.51 18.66
N HIS A 743 -56.43 -32.05 17.45
CA HIS A 743 -55.13 -32.05 16.79
C HIS A 743 -54.71 -30.66 16.28
N ALA A 744 -55.67 -29.81 15.90
CA ALA A 744 -55.41 -28.42 15.48
C ALA A 744 -54.84 -27.53 16.61
N LYS A 745 -54.92 -27.98 17.87
CA LYS A 745 -54.37 -27.27 19.03
C LYS A 745 -52.95 -27.70 19.39
N LEU A 746 -52.43 -28.75 18.75
CA LEU A 746 -51.09 -29.26 19.01
C LEU A 746 -50.06 -28.45 18.22
N SER A 747 -48.86 -28.33 18.76
CA SER A 747 -47.73 -27.77 18.02
C SER A 747 -47.28 -28.72 16.92
N CYS A 748 -46.70 -28.18 15.84
CA CYS A 748 -46.33 -28.96 14.67
C CYS A 748 -45.37 -30.12 15.01
N ASP A 749 -44.45 -29.90 15.95
CA ASP A 749 -43.45 -30.86 16.42
C ASP A 749 -44.07 -32.06 17.17
N ALA A 750 -45.32 -31.97 17.63
CA ALA A 750 -46.02 -33.09 18.23
C ALA A 750 -46.27 -34.24 17.23
N CYS A 751 -46.35 -33.91 15.94
CA CYS A 751 -46.62 -34.84 14.86
C CYS A 751 -45.44 -34.93 13.87
N HIS A 752 -44.79 -33.80 13.57
CA HIS A 752 -43.65 -33.70 12.68
C HIS A 752 -42.36 -33.84 13.48
N LEU A 753 -41.95 -35.09 13.64
CA LEU A 753 -40.79 -35.45 14.44
C LEU A 753 -39.48 -35.32 13.65
N PRO A 754 -38.33 -35.11 14.32
CA PRO A 754 -37.03 -35.15 13.68
C PRO A 754 -36.80 -36.48 12.93
N TRP A 755 -36.32 -36.37 11.69
CA TRP A 755 -35.89 -37.46 10.83
C TRP A 755 -34.37 -37.46 10.75
N PRO A 756 -33.70 -38.55 11.14
CA PRO A 756 -32.29 -38.72 10.79
C PRO A 756 -32.10 -38.83 9.27
N MET A 757 -31.21 -37.98 8.75
CA MET A 757 -30.70 -38.03 7.38
C MET A 757 -29.50 -38.99 7.28
N ALA A 758 -29.14 -39.37 6.07
CA ALA A 758 -28.04 -40.31 5.82
C ALA A 758 -26.66 -39.78 6.24
N ASP A 759 -26.50 -38.46 6.29
CA ASP A 759 -25.28 -37.75 6.70
C ASP A 759 -25.20 -37.49 8.22
N GLY A 760 -26.16 -38.01 9.00
CA GLY A 760 -26.22 -37.83 10.45
C GLY A 760 -26.90 -36.53 10.91
N SER A 761 -27.26 -35.63 9.99
CA SER A 761 -28.09 -34.46 10.32
C SER A 761 -29.52 -34.88 10.64
N GLN A 762 -30.28 -34.01 11.32
CA GLN A 762 -31.71 -34.22 11.54
C GLN A 762 -32.51 -33.10 10.90
N VAL A 763 -33.48 -33.49 10.07
CA VAL A 763 -34.46 -32.57 9.48
C VAL A 763 -35.83 -32.92 10.00
N VAL A 764 -36.72 -31.95 10.14
CA VAL A 764 -38.10 -32.24 10.58
C VAL A 764 -38.82 -33.05 9.49
N ARG A 765 -39.44 -34.18 9.86
CA ARG A 765 -40.16 -35.04 8.93
C ARG A 765 -41.55 -34.51 8.63
N TYR A 766 -41.73 -33.99 7.43
CA TYR A 766 -43.04 -33.60 6.92
C TYR A 766 -43.61 -34.62 5.93
N ARG A 767 -42.76 -35.29 5.15
CA ARG A 767 -43.18 -36.32 4.18
C ARG A 767 -42.07 -37.34 3.94
N PRO A 768 -42.39 -38.65 3.77
CA PRO A 768 -43.72 -39.24 3.84
C PRO A 768 -44.16 -39.49 5.27
N LEU A 769 -45.39 -39.08 5.61
CA LEU A 769 -46.11 -39.47 6.83
C LEU A 769 -47.37 -40.27 6.45
N GLY A 770 -47.70 -41.29 7.25
CA GLY A 770 -48.96 -42.02 7.13
C GLY A 770 -50.12 -41.23 7.73
N THR A 771 -51.35 -41.46 7.24
CA THR A 771 -52.57 -40.76 7.69
C THR A 771 -53.43 -41.59 8.63
N THR A 772 -52.98 -42.78 9.03
CA THR A 772 -53.68 -43.65 9.98
C THR A 772 -53.29 -43.33 11.41
N CYS A 773 -54.20 -43.54 12.37
CA CYS A 773 -53.92 -43.29 13.78
C CYS A 773 -52.69 -44.07 14.26
N GLU A 774 -52.49 -45.30 13.77
CA GLU A 774 -51.34 -46.16 14.09
C GLU A 774 -50.01 -45.63 13.53
N ALA A 775 -50.02 -44.86 12.44
CA ALA A 775 -48.80 -44.27 11.89
C ALA A 775 -48.20 -43.21 12.80
N CYS A 776 -49.03 -42.55 13.62
CA CYS A 776 -48.60 -41.49 14.54
C CYS A 776 -48.65 -41.91 16.02
N HIS A 777 -49.56 -42.83 16.38
CA HIS A 777 -49.79 -43.28 17.77
C HIS A 777 -49.52 -44.78 18.00
N GLY A 778 -49.11 -45.53 16.99
CA GLY A 778 -48.75 -46.95 17.12
C GLY A 778 -47.31 -47.14 17.63
N PRO A 779 -46.97 -48.33 18.15
CA PRO A 779 -45.62 -48.65 18.65
C PRO A 779 -44.53 -48.63 17.56
N VAL A 780 -44.94 -48.56 16.28
CA VAL A 780 -44.08 -48.51 15.09
C VAL A 780 -44.04 -47.10 14.46
N GLY A 781 -44.76 -46.12 15.02
CA GLY A 781 -44.81 -44.73 14.52
C GLY A 781 -43.52 -43.92 14.71
N ARG A 782 -42.47 -44.50 15.28
CA ARG A 782 -41.14 -43.91 15.40
C ARG A 782 -40.10 -44.82 14.77
N GLY A 783 -39.98 -44.73 13.45
CA GLY A 783 -38.82 -45.24 12.71
C GLY A 783 -38.91 -46.70 12.24
N ARG A 784 -39.37 -46.88 11.00
CA ARG A 784 -38.69 -47.69 9.97
C ARG A 784 -39.35 -47.40 8.63
N GLY A 785 -38.57 -46.89 7.68
CA GLY A 785 -38.99 -46.83 6.29
C GLY A 785 -39.18 -48.25 5.78
N GLU A 786 -40.40 -48.61 5.40
CA GLU A 786 -40.60 -49.71 4.48
C GLU A 786 -40.09 -49.26 3.11
N GLY A 787 -39.03 -49.93 2.63
CA GLY A 787 -38.57 -49.81 1.25
C GLY A 787 -39.68 -50.26 0.31
N GLY A 788 -40.26 -49.30 -0.40
CA GLY A 788 -41.13 -49.54 -1.54
C GLY A 788 -40.36 -49.23 -2.82
N GLY A 789 -39.83 -50.27 -3.47
CA GLY A 789 -39.23 -50.12 -4.79
C GLY A 789 -40.24 -49.64 -5.82
N ARG A 790 -39.79 -48.69 -6.65
CA ARG A 790 -39.97 -48.64 -8.10
C ARG A 790 -38.91 -47.75 -8.73
#